data_AF-A0A2G5J5T5-F1
#
_entry.id   AF-A0A2G5J5T5-F1
#
_cell.length_a   1.000
_cell.length_b   1.000
_cell.length_c   1.000
_cell.angle_alpha   90.00
_cell.angle_beta   90.00
_cell.angle_gamma   90.00
#
_symmetry.space_group_name_H-M   'P 1'
#
loop_
_entity.id
_entity.type
_entity.pdbx_description
1 polymer ?
#
loop_
_entity_poly.entity_id
_entity_poly.type
_entity_poly.pdbx_seq_one_letter_code
_entity_poly.pdbx_strand_id
1 'polypeptide(L)'
;MSQYRPSRSYDPNLDVRFRGPHVPAWARPLVDGYAPNDACWLVVMPRRSGKSWLAGAVRRARPEGRTRLVDVRRETDVRKSGLTCLTSGKAGRPQLGDVDMVLVDEPAIGPSSGQAKDPATLAEGLKRLREEGVVPVVFATPAEHELLAPHLGADALKDILPPPPLTDEEAACMADRTPAWAPDVVARLRAEQPGWLLTPFLLELALQTAEAEPGLRTDPAALSRRAGEEAGFPHLYINQVFHNGLSTRHRAALRRERWRGAGLSFVSDARDAQTMKVLPPVAEDPVLAHHLPEVLRVHHVSDLHFGGEHRSNVDQKDRTQVGTALARLTGDGTPLTSYLEHVQHLAGQGRAPHLVIASGDLVDRPVDNNGQDALDWLDRLAGLLADHPDLRADDPRILLVGGNHDVSWDRCLDERPGARHAWFAETFHAYPHPELDKEDHDARRLYVRYADACLRVALLGSAESGGEPVRNDDRDRVRELLAELARSADGTRISDLMGKLERYDPGVVAHPVLKRLKKETGCVNLAVVHHPLSPVPAVEVAPYAGVVNAGHAKLALAEAHTALVLHGHTHLGFLASERLIDRDQDRPWTTRIAGAPALASIHSNEENGYNEVYVAREGDGHSLAVRTVRWRNGQWKSDLAIAFRPGAADECAFDELGADRSPQS
;
A
#
# COMPACT_ATOMS: atom_id res chain seq x y z
N MET A 1 -3.76 -28.53 -27.53
CA MET A 1 -3.26 -29.05 -26.24
C MET A 1 -2.35 -27.98 -25.67
N SER A 2 -2.45 -27.64 -24.37
CA SER A 2 -1.64 -26.55 -23.82
C SER A 2 -0.15 -26.88 -23.93
N GLN A 3 0.52 -26.15 -24.82
CA GLN A 3 1.96 -26.28 -25.04
C GLN A 3 2.75 -25.58 -23.92
N TYR A 4 2.10 -24.63 -23.22
CA TYR A 4 2.59 -23.98 -22.00
C TYR A 4 2.11 -24.70 -20.73
N ARG A 5 3.06 -25.05 -19.85
CA ARG A 5 2.81 -25.78 -18.60
C ARG A 5 3.86 -25.43 -17.53
N PRO A 6 3.56 -24.51 -16.60
CA PRO A 6 4.50 -24.02 -15.58
C PRO A 6 5.04 -25.09 -14.62
N SER A 7 4.39 -26.27 -14.54
CA SER A 7 4.76 -27.38 -13.65
C SER A 7 5.50 -28.54 -14.34
N ARG A 8 5.91 -28.37 -15.60
CA ARG A 8 6.51 -29.45 -16.39
C ARG A 8 7.94 -29.81 -15.95
N SER A 9 8.30 -31.10 -16.09
CA SER A 9 9.66 -31.59 -15.88
C SER A 9 10.65 -31.03 -16.91
N TYR A 10 11.94 -30.97 -16.55
CA TYR A 10 13.01 -30.50 -17.43
C TYR A 10 12.98 -31.22 -18.79
N ASP A 11 12.93 -30.43 -19.87
CA ASP A 11 13.06 -30.91 -21.24
C ASP A 11 14.17 -30.11 -21.95
N PRO A 12 15.26 -30.76 -22.37
CA PRO A 12 16.38 -30.09 -23.03
C PRO A 12 16.01 -29.37 -24.33
N ASN A 13 14.93 -29.77 -25.00
CA ASN A 13 14.47 -29.13 -26.24
C ASN A 13 13.69 -27.84 -25.96
N LEU A 14 13.30 -27.63 -24.71
CA LEU A 14 12.53 -26.48 -24.24
C LEU A 14 13.36 -25.62 -23.27
N ASP A 15 14.68 -25.77 -23.26
CA ASP A 15 15.56 -24.89 -22.50
C ASP A 15 15.75 -23.56 -23.26
N VAL A 16 15.45 -22.43 -22.62
CA VAL A 16 15.72 -21.10 -23.21
C VAL A 16 17.08 -20.56 -22.87
N ARG A 17 17.65 -20.97 -21.74
CA ARG A 17 18.90 -20.41 -21.23
C ARG A 17 20.10 -21.13 -21.87
N PHE A 18 19.97 -22.44 -22.12
CA PHE A 18 21.01 -23.28 -22.72
C PHE A 18 20.58 -23.77 -24.10
N ARG A 19 20.60 -22.87 -25.08
CA ARG A 19 20.17 -23.16 -26.46
C ARG A 19 21.29 -23.85 -27.23
N GLY A 20 21.11 -25.13 -27.53
CA GLY A 20 22.11 -25.93 -28.24
C GLY A 20 23.45 -25.95 -27.48
N PRO A 21 24.59 -25.59 -28.10
CA PRO A 21 25.88 -25.52 -27.42
C PRO A 21 26.11 -24.20 -26.67
N HIS A 22 25.19 -23.23 -26.75
CA HIS A 22 25.36 -21.93 -26.11
C HIS A 22 25.24 -22.04 -24.58
N VAL A 23 26.22 -21.45 -23.89
CA VAL A 23 26.25 -21.32 -22.43
C VAL A 23 26.29 -19.82 -22.07
N PRO A 24 25.30 -19.31 -21.31
CA PRO A 24 25.30 -17.92 -20.86
C PRO A 24 26.55 -17.59 -20.05
N ALA A 25 27.08 -16.37 -20.23
CA ALA A 25 28.33 -15.95 -19.58
C ALA A 25 28.30 -16.11 -18.05
N TRP A 26 27.17 -15.78 -17.41
CA TRP A 26 26.98 -15.90 -15.96
C TRP A 26 26.98 -17.35 -15.45
N ALA A 27 26.64 -18.32 -16.31
CA ALA A 27 26.61 -19.75 -15.97
C ALA A 27 27.92 -20.48 -16.31
N ARG A 28 28.86 -19.82 -17.02
CA ARG A 28 30.14 -20.43 -17.40
C ARG A 28 30.94 -21.01 -16.24
N PRO A 29 31.06 -20.35 -15.06
CA PRO A 29 31.78 -20.96 -13.94
C PRO A 29 31.24 -22.35 -13.54
N LEU A 30 29.93 -22.56 -13.69
CA LEU A 30 29.27 -23.83 -13.41
C LEU A 30 29.52 -24.86 -14.53
N VAL A 31 29.45 -24.45 -15.79
CA VAL A 31 29.65 -25.39 -16.92
C VAL A 31 31.12 -25.75 -17.11
N ASP A 32 32.04 -24.81 -16.90
CA ASP A 32 33.47 -25.01 -17.04
C ASP A 32 34.06 -25.72 -15.81
N GLY A 33 33.32 -25.78 -14.70
CA GLY A 33 33.75 -26.45 -13.47
C GLY A 33 34.81 -25.68 -12.72
N TYR A 34 34.71 -24.35 -12.69
CA TYR A 34 35.58 -23.53 -11.86
C TYR A 34 35.34 -23.84 -10.39
N ALA A 35 36.44 -23.94 -9.64
CA ALA A 35 36.34 -24.13 -8.21
C ALA A 35 35.77 -22.87 -7.53
N PRO A 36 34.83 -23.01 -6.59
CA PRO A 36 34.42 -21.90 -5.72
C PRO A 36 35.59 -21.47 -4.82
N ASN A 37 35.53 -20.25 -4.30
CA ASN A 37 36.46 -19.76 -3.28
C ASN A 37 36.28 -20.54 -1.97
N ASP A 38 35.05 -20.95 -1.65
CA ASP A 38 34.64 -21.69 -0.45
C ASP A 38 34.11 -23.10 -0.78
N ALA A 39 33.33 -23.72 0.10
CA ALA A 39 32.91 -25.12 -0.03
C ALA A 39 32.02 -25.41 -1.25
N CYS A 40 31.27 -24.44 -1.78
CA CYS A 40 30.38 -24.63 -2.92
C CYS A 40 30.06 -23.33 -3.66
N TRP A 41 29.64 -23.45 -4.93
CA TRP A 41 28.86 -22.38 -5.59
C TRP A 41 27.42 -22.37 -5.07
N LEU A 42 26.89 -21.19 -4.80
CA LEU A 42 25.51 -20.98 -4.34
C LEU A 42 24.69 -20.30 -5.44
N VAL A 43 23.81 -21.06 -6.08
CA VAL A 43 22.84 -20.51 -7.05
C VAL A 43 21.55 -20.18 -6.31
N VAL A 44 21.36 -18.91 -5.97
CA VAL A 44 20.23 -18.46 -5.14
C VAL A 44 19.10 -17.96 -6.04
N MET A 45 17.93 -18.60 -5.96
CA MET A 45 16.75 -18.21 -6.72
C MET A 45 15.45 -18.50 -5.94
N PRO A 46 14.39 -17.70 -6.14
CA PRO A 46 13.06 -17.99 -5.59
C PRO A 46 12.56 -19.41 -5.92
N ARG A 47 11.57 -19.93 -5.19
CA ARG A 47 10.85 -21.11 -5.68
C ARG A 47 10.15 -20.77 -7.00
N ARG A 48 9.84 -21.79 -7.82
CA ARG A 48 9.23 -21.60 -9.15
C ARG A 48 10.05 -20.78 -10.16
N SER A 49 11.27 -20.35 -9.87
CA SER A 49 12.11 -19.60 -10.83
C SER A 49 12.84 -20.47 -11.86
N GLY A 50 12.74 -21.80 -11.76
CA GLY A 50 13.41 -22.74 -12.67
C GLY A 50 14.71 -23.36 -12.16
N LYS A 51 14.93 -23.48 -10.84
CA LYS A 51 16.12 -24.13 -10.25
C LYS A 51 16.43 -25.53 -10.84
N SER A 52 15.47 -26.44 -10.80
CA SER A 52 15.62 -27.80 -11.37
C SER A 52 15.91 -27.81 -12.85
N TRP A 53 15.37 -26.84 -13.59
CA TRP A 53 15.64 -26.66 -15.01
C TRP A 53 17.08 -26.23 -15.24
N LEU A 54 17.56 -25.24 -14.49
CA LEU A 54 18.94 -24.77 -14.56
C LEU A 54 19.95 -25.86 -14.16
N ALA A 55 19.66 -26.64 -13.11
CA ALA A 55 20.49 -27.77 -12.71
C ALA A 55 20.56 -28.84 -13.82
N GLY A 56 19.43 -29.15 -14.46
CA GLY A 56 19.38 -30.04 -15.63
C GLY A 56 20.20 -29.52 -16.81
N ALA A 57 20.12 -28.22 -17.08
CA ALA A 57 20.84 -27.53 -18.14
C ALA A 57 22.36 -27.58 -17.95
N VAL A 58 22.84 -27.25 -16.75
CA VAL A 58 24.26 -27.32 -16.40
C VAL A 58 24.78 -28.75 -16.54
N ARG A 59 24.03 -29.75 -16.05
CA ARG A 59 24.41 -31.16 -16.19
C ARG A 59 24.56 -31.57 -17.66
N ARG A 60 23.65 -31.13 -18.53
CA ARG A 60 23.67 -31.46 -19.96
C ARG A 60 24.81 -30.78 -20.71
N ALA A 61 25.11 -29.54 -20.34
CA ALA A 61 26.18 -28.77 -20.98
C ALA A 61 27.59 -29.32 -20.67
N ARG A 62 27.70 -30.21 -19.68
CA ARG A 62 28.94 -30.87 -19.28
C ARG A 62 29.07 -32.26 -19.91
N PRO A 63 30.30 -32.81 -20.04
CA PRO A 63 30.50 -34.14 -20.58
C PRO A 63 29.75 -35.22 -19.78
N GLU A 64 29.23 -36.22 -20.50
CA GLU A 64 28.46 -37.31 -19.90
C GLU A 64 29.27 -38.03 -18.80
N GLY A 65 28.62 -38.37 -17.69
CA GLY A 65 29.24 -39.05 -16.55
C GLY A 65 30.07 -38.17 -15.60
N ARG A 66 30.43 -36.93 -15.99
CA ARG A 66 31.22 -36.00 -15.15
C ARG A 66 30.41 -35.30 -14.07
N THR A 67 29.10 -35.17 -14.25
CA THR A 67 28.23 -34.42 -13.33
C THR A 67 27.16 -35.30 -12.72
N ARG A 68 27.00 -35.21 -11.39
CA ARG A 68 25.96 -35.92 -10.64
C ARG A 68 24.95 -34.93 -10.08
N LEU A 69 23.67 -35.12 -10.41
CA LEU A 69 22.55 -34.34 -9.88
C LEU A 69 21.88 -35.14 -8.75
N VAL A 70 21.66 -34.50 -7.60
CA VAL A 70 21.04 -35.14 -6.43
C VAL A 70 19.96 -34.26 -5.81
N ASP A 71 18.82 -34.88 -5.45
CA ASP A 71 17.77 -34.27 -4.64
C ASP A 71 17.95 -34.75 -3.19
N VAL A 72 18.36 -33.85 -2.29
CA VAL A 72 18.71 -34.19 -0.90
C VAL A 72 17.48 -34.46 -0.05
N ARG A 73 16.27 -34.09 -0.51
CA ARG A 73 15.01 -34.43 0.15
C ARG A 73 14.74 -35.94 0.12
N ARG A 74 15.32 -36.65 -0.85
CA ARG A 74 15.13 -38.09 -1.05
C ARG A 74 16.38 -38.83 -0.60
N GLU A 75 16.38 -39.31 0.63
CA GLU A 75 17.52 -40.05 1.20
C GLU A 75 17.92 -41.27 0.34
N THR A 76 16.96 -41.88 -0.36
CA THR A 76 17.22 -42.94 -1.34
C THR A 76 18.09 -42.47 -2.50
N ASP A 77 17.89 -41.25 -2.98
CA ASP A 77 18.62 -40.69 -4.12
C ASP A 77 20.04 -40.32 -3.69
N VAL A 78 20.21 -39.77 -2.49
CA VAL A 78 21.52 -39.49 -1.87
C VAL A 78 22.31 -40.78 -1.69
N ARG A 79 21.69 -41.84 -1.15
CA ARG A 79 22.33 -43.14 -0.93
C ARG A 79 22.71 -43.82 -2.24
N LYS A 80 21.79 -43.90 -3.22
CA LYS A 80 22.05 -44.50 -4.54
C LYS A 80 23.17 -43.75 -5.29
N SER A 81 23.27 -42.45 -5.05
CA SER A 81 24.31 -41.59 -5.61
C SER A 81 25.66 -41.70 -4.88
N GLY A 82 25.77 -42.47 -3.78
CA GLY A 82 27.00 -42.56 -3.01
C GLY A 82 27.40 -41.26 -2.31
N LEU A 83 26.44 -40.36 -2.07
CA LEU A 83 26.63 -39.01 -1.53
C LEU A 83 26.12 -38.88 -0.08
N THR A 84 26.17 -39.96 0.71
CA THR A 84 25.67 -39.97 2.09
C THR A 84 26.33 -38.93 3.00
N CYS A 85 27.52 -38.43 2.64
CA CYS A 85 28.17 -37.31 3.32
C CYS A 85 27.33 -36.03 3.35
N LEU A 86 26.41 -35.83 2.39
CA LEU A 86 25.51 -34.67 2.36
C LEU A 86 24.39 -34.71 3.40
N THR A 87 24.15 -35.87 4.02
CA THR A 87 23.02 -36.09 4.95
C THR A 87 23.42 -36.70 6.28
N SER A 88 24.69 -37.08 6.46
CA SER A 88 25.20 -37.67 7.69
C SER A 88 26.67 -37.32 7.91
N GLY A 89 26.98 -36.65 9.03
CA GLY A 89 28.36 -36.34 9.41
C GLY A 89 29.24 -37.57 9.67
N LYS A 90 28.62 -38.73 9.95
CA LYS A 90 29.28 -40.03 10.17
C LYS A 90 29.49 -40.84 8.87
N ALA A 91 29.01 -40.35 7.74
CA ALA A 91 29.21 -41.05 6.48
C ALA A 91 30.69 -41.11 6.11
N GLY A 92 31.10 -42.23 5.52
CA GLY A 92 32.42 -42.40 4.93
C GLY A 92 32.64 -41.52 3.69
N ARG A 93 33.79 -41.71 3.05
CA ARG A 93 34.20 -40.99 1.84
C ARG A 93 33.12 -41.12 0.73
N PRO A 94 32.76 -40.05 0.01
CA PRO A 94 31.79 -40.12 -1.08
C PRO A 94 32.27 -41.02 -2.23
N GLN A 95 31.34 -41.72 -2.88
CA GLN A 95 31.64 -42.65 -3.98
C GLN A 95 31.45 -41.95 -5.33
N LEU A 96 32.48 -41.25 -5.80
CA LEU A 96 32.34 -40.29 -6.92
C LEU A 96 32.60 -40.90 -8.30
N GLY A 97 33.54 -41.86 -8.44
CA GLY A 97 33.97 -42.33 -9.76
C GLY A 97 34.64 -41.18 -10.55
N ASP A 98 34.28 -41.02 -11.83
CA ASP A 98 34.82 -39.94 -12.68
C ASP A 98 34.10 -38.59 -12.54
N VAL A 99 33.19 -38.48 -11.57
CA VAL A 99 32.42 -37.26 -11.30
C VAL A 99 33.34 -36.18 -10.76
N ASP A 100 33.34 -35.01 -11.41
CA ASP A 100 34.07 -33.82 -10.99
C ASP A 100 33.14 -32.68 -10.51
N MET A 101 31.82 -32.87 -10.62
CA MET A 101 30.82 -31.90 -10.18
C MET A 101 29.59 -32.56 -9.58
N VAL A 102 29.11 -32.03 -8.45
CA VAL A 102 27.85 -32.43 -7.81
C VAL A 102 26.90 -31.24 -7.78
N LEU A 103 25.72 -31.40 -8.38
CA LEU A 103 24.63 -30.43 -8.37
C LEU A 103 23.58 -30.87 -7.34
N VAL A 104 23.27 -29.99 -6.38
CA VAL A 104 22.23 -30.18 -5.36
C VAL A 104 21.04 -29.29 -5.70
N ASP A 105 19.96 -29.88 -6.23
CA ASP A 105 18.78 -29.12 -6.71
C ASP A 105 17.91 -28.58 -5.56
N GLU A 106 17.81 -29.34 -4.47
CA GLU A 106 16.93 -29.07 -3.33
C GLU A 106 17.64 -29.50 -2.05
N PRO A 107 18.24 -28.57 -1.28
CA PRO A 107 19.12 -28.89 -0.15
C PRO A 107 18.36 -29.43 1.08
N ALA A 108 17.03 -29.32 1.11
CA ALA A 108 16.15 -29.85 2.17
C ALA A 108 16.37 -29.27 3.57
N ILE A 109 17.03 -28.11 3.69
CA ILE A 109 17.38 -27.48 4.97
C ILE A 109 16.33 -26.51 5.51
N GLY A 110 15.33 -26.13 4.70
CA GLY A 110 14.24 -25.24 5.11
C GLY A 110 13.10 -25.95 5.85
N PRO A 111 12.33 -25.23 6.70
CA PRO A 111 11.22 -25.80 7.47
C PRO A 111 10.08 -26.38 6.60
N SER A 112 9.97 -25.93 5.35
CA SER A 112 8.98 -26.42 4.38
C SER A 112 9.28 -27.80 3.79
N SER A 113 10.43 -28.40 4.10
CA SER A 113 10.86 -29.69 3.51
C SER A 113 10.27 -30.93 4.18
N GLY A 114 9.52 -30.80 5.29
CA GLY A 114 8.93 -31.92 6.05
C GLY A 114 9.95 -32.84 6.76
N GLN A 115 11.22 -32.77 6.37
CA GLN A 115 12.38 -33.42 6.98
C GLN A 115 13.58 -32.48 6.90
N ALA A 116 13.52 -31.35 7.62
CA ALA A 116 14.60 -30.37 7.62
C ALA A 116 15.92 -31.04 8.01
N LYS A 117 16.89 -31.03 7.08
CA LYS A 117 18.25 -31.51 7.33
C LYS A 117 19.06 -30.42 8.03
N ASP A 118 19.99 -30.83 8.87
CA ASP A 118 20.91 -29.91 9.55
C ASP A 118 21.83 -29.21 8.52
N PRO A 119 21.80 -27.86 8.42
CA PRO A 119 22.64 -27.11 7.50
C PRO A 119 24.15 -27.35 7.73
N ALA A 120 24.57 -27.56 8.98
CA ALA A 120 25.97 -27.83 9.29
C ALA A 120 26.43 -29.18 8.71
N THR A 121 25.58 -30.20 8.79
CA THR A 121 25.84 -31.51 8.17
C THR A 121 25.98 -31.39 6.65
N LEU A 122 25.12 -30.60 5.99
CA LEU A 122 25.23 -30.36 4.55
C LEU A 122 26.53 -29.62 4.20
N ALA A 123 26.86 -28.54 4.91
CA ALA A 123 28.07 -27.75 4.69
C ALA A 123 29.35 -28.59 4.82
N GLU A 124 29.44 -29.43 5.87
CA GLU A 124 30.55 -30.37 6.06
C GLU A 124 30.63 -31.40 4.92
N GLY A 125 29.49 -31.91 4.45
CA GLY A 125 29.42 -32.79 3.28
C GLY A 125 29.94 -32.12 2.00
N LEU A 126 29.58 -30.86 1.77
CA LEU A 126 30.05 -30.07 0.62
C LEU A 126 31.56 -29.82 0.69
N LYS A 127 32.07 -29.50 1.89
CA LYS A 127 33.51 -29.34 2.12
C LYS A 127 34.28 -30.62 1.79
N ARG A 128 33.78 -31.78 2.24
CA ARG A 128 34.38 -33.08 1.90
C ARG A 128 34.38 -33.33 0.39
N LEU A 129 33.30 -33.00 -0.32
CA LEU A 129 33.29 -33.11 -1.79
C LEU A 129 34.37 -32.23 -2.42
N ARG A 130 34.57 -31.00 -1.93
CA ARG A 130 35.62 -30.11 -2.40
C ARG A 130 37.03 -30.66 -2.13
N GLU A 131 37.26 -31.24 -0.95
CA GLU A 131 38.52 -31.89 -0.59
C GLU A 131 38.84 -33.10 -1.49
N GLU A 132 37.81 -33.76 -2.03
CA GLU A 132 37.93 -34.82 -3.04
C GLU A 132 38.15 -34.30 -4.46
N GLY A 133 38.32 -32.98 -4.64
CA GLY A 133 38.52 -32.35 -5.94
C GLY A 133 37.24 -32.20 -6.77
N VAL A 134 36.07 -32.37 -6.16
CA VAL A 134 34.77 -32.22 -6.82
C VAL A 134 34.21 -30.83 -6.56
N VAL A 135 33.64 -30.21 -7.59
CA VAL A 135 33.00 -28.88 -7.51
C VAL A 135 31.55 -29.03 -7.04
N PRO A 136 31.19 -28.60 -5.82
CA PRO A 136 29.81 -28.67 -5.37
C PRO A 136 29.05 -27.41 -5.77
N VAL A 137 27.83 -27.58 -6.27
CA VAL A 137 26.93 -26.47 -6.64
C VAL A 137 25.58 -26.71 -5.96
N VAL A 138 25.11 -25.74 -5.20
CA VAL A 138 23.83 -25.82 -4.48
C VAL A 138 22.85 -24.82 -5.06
N PHE A 139 21.70 -25.31 -5.50
CA PHE A 139 20.56 -24.50 -5.91
C PHE A 139 19.68 -24.29 -4.68
N ALA A 140 19.60 -23.05 -4.20
CA ALA A 140 18.94 -22.72 -2.94
C ALA A 140 17.89 -21.61 -3.13
N THR A 141 16.84 -21.65 -2.33
CA THR A 141 16.00 -20.47 -2.08
C THR A 141 16.73 -19.44 -1.22
N PRO A 142 16.31 -18.16 -1.23
CA PRO A 142 16.84 -17.17 -0.27
C PRO A 142 16.76 -17.63 1.20
N ALA A 143 15.68 -18.31 1.59
CA ALA A 143 15.55 -18.90 2.93
C ALA A 143 16.62 -19.97 3.21
N GLU A 144 16.84 -20.90 2.28
CA GLU A 144 17.84 -21.96 2.42
C GLU A 144 19.26 -21.39 2.40
N HIS A 145 19.52 -20.39 1.57
CA HIS A 145 20.79 -19.65 1.55
C HIS A 145 21.11 -19.04 2.92
N GLU A 146 20.15 -18.37 3.57
CA GLU A 146 20.35 -17.78 4.90
C GLU A 146 20.66 -18.84 5.97
N LEU A 147 20.10 -20.05 5.84
CA LEU A 147 20.39 -21.16 6.75
C LEU A 147 21.75 -21.79 6.47
N LEU A 148 22.19 -21.88 5.21
CA LEU A 148 23.43 -22.57 4.83
C LEU A 148 24.66 -21.67 4.95
N ALA A 149 24.58 -20.40 4.52
CA ALA A 149 25.72 -19.50 4.42
C ALA A 149 26.53 -19.34 5.72
N PRO A 150 25.93 -19.29 6.94
CA PRO A 150 26.69 -19.21 8.18
C PRO A 150 27.59 -20.43 8.49
N HIS A 151 27.34 -21.57 7.84
CA HIS A 151 28.12 -22.79 7.99
C HIS A 151 29.18 -22.98 6.91
N LEU A 152 29.21 -22.10 5.91
CA LEU A 152 30.27 -22.01 4.91
C LEU A 152 31.35 -21.06 5.42
N GLY A 153 32.52 -21.02 4.78
CA GLY A 153 33.59 -20.11 5.19
C GLY A 153 33.33 -18.65 4.77
N ALA A 154 34.26 -17.78 5.15
CA ALA A 154 34.13 -16.32 5.00
C ALA A 154 34.02 -15.85 3.54
N ASP A 155 34.47 -16.67 2.58
CA ASP A 155 34.46 -16.33 1.17
C ASP A 155 33.18 -16.79 0.44
N ALA A 156 32.27 -17.50 1.11
CA ALA A 156 31.05 -18.02 0.50
C ALA A 156 30.18 -16.94 -0.16
N LEU A 157 30.20 -15.70 0.35
CA LEU A 157 29.48 -14.57 -0.26
C LEU A 157 30.00 -14.19 -1.65
N LYS A 158 31.26 -14.52 -1.98
CA LYS A 158 31.86 -14.31 -3.31
C LYS A 158 31.42 -15.40 -4.31
N ASP A 159 30.89 -16.50 -3.81
CA ASP A 159 30.48 -17.67 -4.61
C ASP A 159 28.96 -17.72 -4.84
N ILE A 160 28.26 -16.61 -4.62
CA ILE A 160 26.82 -16.48 -4.90
C ILE A 160 26.63 -16.10 -6.37
N LEU A 161 25.84 -16.90 -7.09
CA LEU A 161 25.47 -16.68 -8.49
C LEU A 161 23.95 -16.47 -8.60
N PRO A 162 23.46 -15.22 -8.67
CA PRO A 162 22.07 -14.93 -8.97
C PRO A 162 21.85 -14.95 -10.50
N PRO A 163 20.99 -15.82 -11.03
CA PRO A 163 20.65 -15.78 -12.46
C PRO A 163 19.90 -14.49 -12.81
N PRO A 164 20.19 -13.86 -13.96
CA PRO A 164 19.52 -12.64 -14.37
C PRO A 164 18.06 -12.90 -14.80
N PRO A 165 17.22 -11.84 -14.92
CA PRO A 165 15.95 -11.89 -15.62
C PRO A 165 16.07 -12.47 -17.04
N LEU A 166 14.94 -12.82 -17.66
CA LEU A 166 14.99 -13.29 -19.05
C LEU A 166 15.49 -12.20 -19.99
N THR A 167 16.43 -12.54 -20.87
CA THR A 167 16.82 -11.66 -21.97
C THR A 167 15.73 -11.61 -23.04
N ASP A 168 15.82 -10.65 -23.96
CA ASP A 168 14.88 -10.56 -25.08
C ASP A 168 14.90 -11.80 -25.97
N GLU A 169 16.09 -12.36 -26.18
CA GLU A 169 16.29 -13.59 -26.95
C GLU A 169 15.71 -14.82 -26.24
N GLU A 170 15.83 -14.88 -24.91
CA GLU A 170 15.25 -15.95 -24.09
C GLU A 170 13.72 -15.85 -24.10
N ALA A 171 13.15 -14.66 -23.89
CA ALA A 171 11.70 -14.44 -23.93
C ALA A 171 11.11 -14.73 -25.32
N ALA A 172 11.78 -14.28 -26.40
CA ALA A 172 11.41 -14.59 -27.78
C ALA A 172 11.45 -16.11 -28.03
N CYS A 173 12.46 -16.82 -27.52
CA CYS A 173 12.49 -18.28 -27.59
C CYS A 173 11.26 -18.94 -26.99
N MET A 174 10.78 -18.45 -25.84
CA MET A 174 9.60 -19.02 -25.19
C MET A 174 8.35 -18.79 -26.02
N ALA A 175 8.24 -17.61 -26.62
CA ALA A 175 7.16 -17.27 -27.52
C ALA A 175 7.17 -18.16 -28.78
N ASP A 176 8.32 -18.32 -29.43
CA ASP A 176 8.48 -19.03 -30.71
C ASP A 176 8.15 -20.54 -30.66
N ARG A 177 8.06 -21.13 -29.46
CA ARG A 177 7.69 -22.55 -29.28
C ARG A 177 6.24 -22.84 -29.68
N THR A 178 5.44 -21.79 -29.85
CA THR A 178 3.98 -21.85 -29.73
C THR A 178 3.36 -20.65 -30.47
N PRO A 179 2.03 -20.60 -30.70
CA PRO A 179 1.43 -20.14 -31.95
C PRO A 179 1.74 -18.67 -32.30
N ALA A 180 1.52 -18.28 -33.55
CA ALA A 180 1.91 -16.98 -34.12
C ALA A 180 1.50 -15.71 -33.33
N TRP A 181 0.58 -15.81 -32.36
CA TRP A 181 0.19 -14.71 -31.47
C TRP A 181 1.14 -14.49 -30.29
N ALA A 182 1.94 -15.49 -29.88
CA ALA A 182 2.74 -15.42 -28.66
C ALA A 182 3.82 -14.33 -28.69
N PRO A 183 4.55 -14.11 -29.80
CA PRO A 183 5.52 -13.01 -29.90
C PRO A 183 4.88 -11.63 -29.64
N ASP A 184 3.68 -11.40 -30.15
CA ASP A 184 2.95 -10.14 -29.95
C ASP A 184 2.56 -9.94 -28.47
N VAL A 185 2.12 -11.00 -27.79
CA VAL A 185 1.82 -10.95 -26.34
C VAL A 185 3.08 -10.63 -25.54
N VAL A 186 4.21 -11.26 -25.85
CA VAL A 186 5.49 -10.97 -25.18
C VAL A 186 5.95 -9.54 -25.42
N ALA A 187 5.81 -9.01 -26.65
CA ALA A 187 6.14 -7.63 -26.96
C ALA A 187 5.29 -6.64 -26.14
N ARG A 188 3.99 -6.91 -25.98
CA ARG A 188 3.09 -6.08 -25.17
C ARG A 188 3.38 -6.17 -23.67
N LEU A 189 3.59 -7.38 -23.15
CA LEU A 189 3.99 -7.58 -21.76
C LEU A 189 5.31 -6.86 -21.47
N ARG A 190 6.28 -6.87 -22.39
CA ARG A 190 7.52 -6.10 -22.22
C ARG A 190 7.27 -4.60 -22.08
N ALA A 191 6.38 -4.04 -22.90
CA ALA A 191 6.11 -2.61 -22.92
C ALA A 191 5.31 -2.16 -21.68
N GLU A 192 4.35 -2.97 -21.22
CA GLU A 192 3.34 -2.54 -20.26
C GLU A 192 3.44 -3.25 -18.90
N GLN A 193 4.01 -4.45 -18.85
CA GLN A 193 4.02 -5.35 -17.69
C GLN A 193 5.33 -6.20 -17.61
N PRO A 194 6.54 -5.59 -17.65
CA PRO A 194 7.80 -6.30 -17.86
C PRO A 194 8.13 -7.34 -16.77
N GLY A 195 7.54 -7.22 -15.57
CA GLY A 195 7.72 -8.17 -14.48
C GLY A 195 7.32 -9.62 -14.83
N TRP A 196 6.42 -9.82 -15.80
CA TRP A 196 6.09 -11.16 -16.29
C TRP A 196 7.24 -11.84 -17.06
N LEU A 197 8.28 -11.11 -17.42
CA LEU A 197 9.50 -11.61 -18.07
C LEU A 197 10.61 -11.92 -17.05
N LEU A 198 10.37 -11.73 -15.75
CA LEU A 198 11.39 -11.93 -14.72
C LEU A 198 11.87 -13.39 -14.64
N THR A 199 10.97 -14.35 -14.82
CA THR A 199 11.28 -15.78 -14.75
C THR A 199 10.58 -16.57 -15.86
N PRO A 200 11.13 -17.73 -16.28
CA PRO A 200 10.45 -18.63 -17.21
C PRO A 200 9.03 -19.00 -16.75
N PHE A 201 8.84 -19.22 -15.45
CA PHE A 201 7.55 -19.64 -14.91
C PHE A 201 6.47 -18.57 -15.09
N LEU A 202 6.79 -17.30 -14.79
CA LEU A 202 5.85 -16.20 -14.94
C LEU A 202 5.45 -16.04 -16.41
N LEU A 203 6.42 -16.05 -17.31
CA LEU A 203 6.14 -15.94 -18.75
C LEU A 203 5.32 -17.14 -19.26
N GLU A 204 5.64 -18.38 -18.87
CA GLU A 204 4.82 -19.55 -19.23
C GLU A 204 3.40 -19.44 -18.71
N LEU A 205 3.21 -18.93 -17.48
CA LEU A 205 1.89 -18.78 -16.89
C LEU A 205 1.06 -17.72 -17.64
N ALA A 206 1.65 -16.58 -17.98
CA ALA A 206 0.99 -15.55 -18.78
C ALA A 206 0.61 -16.09 -20.17
N LEU A 207 1.52 -16.80 -20.84
CA LEU A 207 1.24 -17.40 -22.15
C LEU A 207 0.20 -18.53 -22.08
N GLN A 208 0.21 -19.36 -21.03
CA GLN A 208 -0.83 -20.37 -20.80
C GLN A 208 -2.19 -19.71 -20.59
N THR A 209 -2.24 -18.61 -19.83
CA THR A 209 -3.48 -17.85 -19.58
C THR A 209 -4.01 -17.26 -20.88
N ALA A 210 -3.14 -16.68 -21.71
CA ALA A 210 -3.48 -16.16 -23.04
C ALA A 210 -3.87 -17.27 -24.05
N GLU A 211 -3.36 -18.50 -23.87
CA GLU A 211 -3.77 -19.67 -24.66
C GLU A 211 -5.20 -20.10 -24.27
N ALA A 212 -5.49 -20.18 -22.96
CA ALA A 212 -6.79 -20.55 -22.43
C ALA A 212 -7.88 -19.51 -22.69
N GLU A 213 -7.51 -18.23 -22.68
CA GLU A 213 -8.44 -17.09 -22.81
C GLU A 213 -7.97 -16.14 -23.93
N PRO A 214 -8.26 -16.45 -25.22
CA PRO A 214 -7.76 -15.69 -26.37
C PRO A 214 -8.08 -14.19 -26.37
N GLY A 215 -9.19 -13.80 -25.74
CA GLY A 215 -9.60 -12.39 -25.64
C GLY A 215 -8.64 -11.52 -24.84
N LEU A 216 -7.80 -12.10 -23.98
CA LEU A 216 -6.83 -11.38 -23.16
C LEU A 216 -5.54 -11.01 -23.90
N ARG A 217 -5.29 -11.56 -25.10
CA ARG A 217 -4.03 -11.38 -25.84
C ARG A 217 -3.73 -9.93 -26.22
N THR A 218 -4.76 -9.10 -26.32
CA THR A 218 -4.66 -7.69 -26.70
C THR A 218 -4.73 -6.72 -25.52
N ASP A 219 -4.94 -7.22 -24.30
CA ASP A 219 -5.06 -6.42 -23.07
C ASP A 219 -4.09 -6.95 -22.01
N PRO A 220 -2.85 -6.41 -21.97
CA PRO A 220 -1.82 -6.85 -21.03
C PRO A 220 -2.21 -6.68 -19.56
N ALA A 221 -3.01 -5.66 -19.22
CA ALA A 221 -3.47 -5.42 -17.87
C ALA A 221 -4.47 -6.50 -17.43
N ALA A 222 -5.45 -6.83 -18.29
CA ALA A 222 -6.38 -7.92 -18.01
C ALA A 222 -5.69 -9.29 -17.98
N LEU A 223 -4.74 -9.53 -18.88
CA LEU A 223 -3.93 -10.75 -18.87
C LEU A 223 -3.11 -10.88 -17.58
N SER A 224 -2.45 -9.79 -17.15
CA SER A 224 -1.66 -9.73 -15.92
C SER A 224 -2.50 -10.06 -14.69
N ARG A 225 -3.70 -9.44 -14.56
CA ARG A 225 -4.64 -9.76 -13.46
C ARG A 225 -5.03 -11.23 -13.46
N ARG A 226 -5.48 -11.76 -14.61
CA ARG A 226 -5.94 -13.15 -14.73
C ARG A 226 -4.82 -14.16 -14.45
N ALA A 227 -3.62 -13.92 -14.98
CA ALA A 227 -2.46 -14.75 -14.72
C ALA A 227 -2.03 -14.69 -13.24
N GLY A 228 -2.20 -13.55 -12.57
CA GLY A 228 -2.00 -13.39 -11.13
C GLY A 228 -2.95 -14.24 -10.29
N GLU A 229 -4.24 -14.32 -10.67
CA GLU A 229 -5.22 -15.19 -10.03
C GLU A 229 -4.83 -16.67 -10.16
N GLU A 230 -4.47 -17.12 -11.37
CA GLU A 230 -3.99 -18.49 -11.63
C GLU A 230 -2.70 -18.81 -10.85
N ALA A 231 -1.82 -17.81 -10.68
CA ALA A 231 -0.63 -17.95 -9.85
C ALA A 231 -0.99 -18.25 -8.38
N GLY A 232 -2.06 -17.65 -7.87
CA GLY A 232 -2.60 -17.89 -6.54
C GLY A 232 -3.11 -19.33 -6.38
N PHE A 233 -4.03 -19.75 -7.25
CA PHE A 233 -4.56 -21.11 -7.29
C PHE A 233 -4.76 -21.54 -8.76
N PRO A 234 -4.22 -22.70 -9.20
CA PRO A 234 -3.72 -23.82 -8.40
C PRO A 234 -2.22 -23.76 -8.06
N HIS A 235 -1.48 -22.75 -8.51
CA HIS A 235 -0.02 -22.78 -8.45
C HIS A 235 0.59 -22.46 -7.08
N LEU A 236 -0.20 -21.86 -6.17
CA LEU A 236 0.21 -21.48 -4.81
C LEU A 236 1.50 -20.64 -4.82
N TYR A 237 1.63 -19.73 -5.79
CA TYR A 237 2.87 -19.01 -6.08
C TYR A 237 3.38 -18.25 -4.85
N ILE A 238 2.52 -17.47 -4.18
CA ILE A 238 2.87 -16.74 -2.95
C ILE A 238 3.35 -17.67 -1.84
N ASN A 239 2.66 -18.81 -1.64
CA ASN A 239 3.11 -19.80 -0.66
C ASN A 239 4.51 -20.33 -1.01
N GLN A 240 4.80 -20.59 -2.28
CA GLN A 240 6.11 -21.11 -2.70
C GLN A 240 7.21 -20.04 -2.66
N VAL A 241 6.97 -18.86 -3.22
CA VAL A 241 7.97 -17.81 -3.40
C VAL A 241 8.17 -17.02 -2.13
N PHE A 242 7.09 -16.55 -1.51
CA PHE A 242 7.15 -15.63 -0.37
C PHE A 242 7.20 -16.36 0.98
N HIS A 243 6.24 -17.25 1.26
CA HIS A 243 6.19 -17.91 2.58
C HIS A 243 7.25 -19.02 2.73
N ASN A 244 7.44 -19.85 1.72
CA ASN A 244 8.39 -20.97 1.77
C ASN A 244 9.76 -20.64 1.16
N GLY A 245 9.84 -19.63 0.30
CA GLY A 245 11.07 -19.26 -0.41
C GLY A 245 11.88 -18.16 0.28
N LEU A 246 11.23 -17.32 1.09
CA LEU A 246 11.90 -16.29 1.89
C LEU A 246 11.95 -16.70 3.36
N SER A 247 12.93 -16.20 4.09
CA SER A 247 12.95 -16.30 5.55
C SER A 247 12.03 -15.25 6.18
N THR A 248 11.77 -15.40 7.48
CA THR A 248 11.13 -14.37 8.31
C THR A 248 11.84 -13.02 8.21
N ARG A 249 13.18 -13.00 8.17
CA ARG A 249 13.97 -11.76 8.06
C ARG A 249 13.82 -11.12 6.69
N HIS A 250 13.87 -11.90 5.61
CA HIS A 250 13.63 -11.40 4.25
C HIS A 250 12.24 -10.78 4.13
N ARG A 251 11.19 -11.49 4.54
CA ARG A 251 9.82 -10.95 4.51
C ARG A 251 9.69 -9.69 5.34
N ALA A 252 10.35 -9.64 6.50
CA ALA A 252 10.31 -8.45 7.34
C ALA A 252 11.03 -7.25 6.73
N ALA A 253 12.17 -7.46 6.07
CA ALA A 253 12.88 -6.43 5.32
C ALA A 253 12.03 -5.89 4.17
N LEU A 254 11.34 -6.75 3.42
CA LEU A 254 10.40 -6.34 2.35
C LEU A 254 9.28 -5.45 2.88
N ARG A 255 8.65 -5.84 3.99
CA ARG A 255 7.59 -5.04 4.63
C ARG A 255 8.12 -3.67 5.07
N ARG A 256 9.26 -3.63 5.76
CA ARG A 256 9.88 -2.37 6.21
C ARG A 256 10.22 -1.45 5.04
N GLU A 257 10.76 -2.00 3.96
CA GLU A 257 11.17 -1.21 2.79
C GLU A 257 9.98 -0.48 2.15
N ARG A 258 8.81 -1.15 2.05
CA ARG A 258 7.58 -0.51 1.56
C ARG A 258 7.19 0.71 2.38
N TRP A 259 7.23 0.60 3.70
CA TRP A 259 6.91 1.71 4.59
C TRP A 259 7.96 2.83 4.53
N ARG A 260 9.26 2.49 4.37
CA ARG A 260 10.32 3.48 4.13
C ARG A 260 10.11 4.24 2.83
N GLY A 261 9.78 3.54 1.75
CA GLY A 261 9.43 4.15 0.46
C GLY A 261 8.27 5.13 0.57
N ALA A 262 7.30 4.85 1.46
CA ALA A 262 6.20 5.76 1.76
C ALA A 262 6.59 6.97 2.63
N GLY A 263 7.81 7.02 3.18
CA GLY A 263 8.29 8.11 4.03
C GLY A 263 8.11 7.90 5.54
N LEU A 264 7.93 6.65 5.98
CA LEU A 264 7.95 6.28 7.39
C LEU A 264 9.32 5.73 7.76
N SER A 265 9.96 6.32 8.75
CA SER A 265 11.28 5.90 9.22
C SER A 265 11.18 4.66 10.11
N PHE A 266 12.00 3.66 9.81
CA PHE A 266 12.26 2.51 10.68
C PHE A 266 13.68 2.63 11.22
N VAL A 267 13.95 2.05 12.40
CA VAL A 267 15.34 1.84 12.82
C VAL A 267 15.98 0.93 11.77
N SER A 268 16.88 1.52 10.97
CA SER A 268 17.54 0.80 9.89
C SER A 268 18.49 -0.22 10.49
N ASP A 269 18.18 -1.50 10.30
CA ASP A 269 19.16 -2.54 10.55
C ASP A 269 20.09 -2.60 9.33
N ALA A 270 21.39 -2.34 9.51
CA ALA A 270 22.38 -2.46 8.42
C ALA A 270 22.32 -3.83 7.73
N ARG A 271 21.79 -4.82 8.45
CA ARG A 271 21.49 -6.18 7.99
C ARG A 271 20.38 -6.24 6.94
N ASP A 272 19.44 -5.29 6.89
CA ASP A 272 18.38 -5.25 5.87
C ASP A 272 18.97 -5.03 4.48
N ALA A 273 19.88 -4.06 4.33
CA ALA A 273 20.53 -3.80 3.05
C ALA A 273 21.26 -5.03 2.52
N GLN A 274 21.92 -5.80 3.39
CA GLN A 274 22.57 -7.06 3.00
C GLN A 274 21.57 -8.16 2.65
N THR A 275 20.45 -8.24 3.38
CA THR A 275 19.36 -9.21 3.14
C THR A 275 18.70 -8.95 1.78
N MET A 276 18.55 -7.69 1.40
CA MET A 276 17.91 -7.29 0.15
C MET A 276 18.77 -7.51 -1.10
N LYS A 277 20.10 -7.64 -0.97
CA LYS A 277 21.01 -7.84 -2.13
C LYS A 277 20.74 -9.10 -2.93
N VAL A 278 20.14 -10.12 -2.32
CA VAL A 278 19.87 -11.42 -2.95
C VAL A 278 18.42 -11.55 -3.43
N LEU A 279 17.59 -10.52 -3.21
CA LEU A 279 16.21 -10.51 -3.63
C LEU A 279 16.03 -9.54 -4.81
N PRO A 280 15.30 -9.92 -5.86
CA PRO A 280 14.79 -8.92 -6.79
C PRO A 280 13.86 -7.96 -6.01
N PRO A 281 13.79 -6.67 -6.41
CA PRO A 281 12.80 -5.75 -5.87
C PRO A 281 11.39 -6.33 -5.97
N VAL A 282 10.58 -6.18 -4.92
CA VAL A 282 9.18 -6.68 -4.89
C VAL A 282 8.37 -6.17 -6.08
N ALA A 283 8.60 -4.93 -6.48
CA ALA A 283 7.91 -4.29 -7.60
C ALA A 283 8.16 -4.99 -8.96
N GLU A 284 9.22 -5.80 -9.09
CA GLU A 284 9.55 -6.49 -10.35
C GLU A 284 8.84 -7.83 -10.50
N ASP A 285 8.33 -8.45 -9.42
CA ASP A 285 7.52 -9.67 -9.49
C ASP A 285 6.03 -9.28 -9.41
N PRO A 286 5.25 -9.40 -10.49
CA PRO A 286 3.88 -8.89 -10.55
C PRO A 286 2.94 -9.61 -9.57
N VAL A 287 3.20 -10.88 -9.26
CA VAL A 287 2.37 -11.66 -8.33
C VAL A 287 2.70 -11.24 -6.89
N LEU A 288 4.00 -11.08 -6.59
CA LEU A 288 4.42 -10.60 -5.27
C LEU A 288 4.02 -9.14 -5.04
N ALA A 289 4.12 -8.29 -6.06
CA ALA A 289 3.65 -6.91 -6.02
C ALA A 289 2.13 -6.84 -5.74
N HIS A 290 1.33 -7.76 -6.31
CA HIS A 290 -0.09 -7.82 -5.97
C HIS A 290 -0.37 -8.30 -4.53
N HIS A 291 0.43 -9.26 -4.02
CA HIS A 291 0.30 -9.73 -2.64
C HIS A 291 0.80 -8.70 -1.61
N LEU A 292 1.82 -7.93 -1.97
CA LEU A 292 2.53 -7.00 -1.11
C LEU A 292 2.68 -5.63 -1.82
N PRO A 293 1.56 -4.96 -2.18
CA PRO A 293 1.55 -3.77 -3.05
C PRO A 293 2.24 -2.58 -2.40
N GLU A 294 2.45 -1.47 -3.10
CA GLU A 294 2.96 -0.28 -2.43
C GLU A 294 2.02 0.21 -1.31
N VAL A 295 2.54 1.07 -0.42
CA VAL A 295 1.71 1.64 0.65
C VAL A 295 0.89 2.77 0.05
N LEU A 296 -0.43 2.64 0.10
CA LEU A 296 -1.35 3.67 -0.34
C LEU A 296 -1.31 4.86 0.65
N ARG A 297 -0.80 6.00 0.18
CA ARG A 297 -0.77 7.29 0.89
C ARG A 297 -2.03 8.10 0.63
N VAL A 298 -2.68 8.51 1.70
CA VAL A 298 -3.88 9.36 1.69
C VAL A 298 -3.59 10.60 2.53
N HIS A 299 -3.77 11.79 1.96
CA HIS A 299 -3.77 13.02 2.75
C HIS A 299 -5.20 13.33 3.20
N HIS A 300 -5.38 13.62 4.49
CA HIS A 300 -6.62 14.10 5.05
C HIS A 300 -6.46 15.57 5.43
N VAL A 301 -7.16 16.43 4.69
CA VAL A 301 -7.19 17.89 4.89
C VAL A 301 -8.57 18.30 5.39
N SER A 302 -8.65 19.44 6.06
CA SER A 302 -9.91 19.99 6.57
C SER A 302 -9.80 21.50 6.75
N ASP A 303 -10.94 22.19 6.79
CA ASP A 303 -11.06 23.59 7.20
C ASP A 303 -10.13 24.49 6.34
N LEU A 304 -10.41 24.49 5.03
CA LEU A 304 -9.69 25.24 4.00
C LEU A 304 -10.16 26.71 3.97
N HIS A 305 -11.46 26.95 4.22
CA HIS A 305 -12.11 28.26 4.31
C HIS A 305 -11.76 29.23 3.17
N PHE A 306 -11.87 28.81 1.90
CA PHE A 306 -11.72 29.75 0.77
C PHE A 306 -12.68 30.95 0.90
N GLY A 307 -12.16 32.15 0.68
CA GLY A 307 -12.88 33.42 0.89
C GLY A 307 -12.86 33.96 2.32
N GLY A 308 -12.34 33.19 3.29
CA GLY A 308 -12.14 33.64 4.68
C GLY A 308 -10.77 34.28 4.91
N GLU A 309 -10.50 34.67 6.16
CA GLU A 309 -9.18 35.14 6.56
C GLU A 309 -8.20 33.96 6.68
N HIS A 310 -7.12 33.98 5.89
CA HIS A 310 -6.06 32.97 5.96
C HIS A 310 -4.84 33.50 6.69
N ARG A 311 -4.16 32.63 7.44
CA ARG A 311 -2.92 33.00 8.09
C ARG A 311 -1.86 33.26 7.03
N SER A 312 -1.17 34.39 7.08
CA SER A 312 0.02 34.59 6.23
C SER A 312 1.17 33.74 6.76
N ASN A 313 1.93 33.09 5.87
CA ASN A 313 3.10 32.29 6.25
C ASN A 313 4.23 33.15 6.85
N VAL A 314 4.30 34.42 6.44
CA VAL A 314 5.27 35.42 6.90
C VAL A 314 4.50 36.62 7.45
N ASP A 315 4.79 37.03 8.68
CA ASP A 315 4.30 38.29 9.26
C ASP A 315 5.07 39.46 8.63
N GLN A 316 4.56 39.96 7.50
CA GLN A 316 5.18 41.07 6.77
C GLN A 316 4.87 42.41 7.45
N LYS A 317 5.76 42.85 8.35
CA LYS A 317 5.68 44.18 8.99
C LYS A 317 6.15 45.32 8.07
N ASP A 318 7.13 45.05 7.20
CA ASP A 318 7.66 46.02 6.24
C ASP A 318 6.93 45.90 4.90
N ARG A 319 6.08 46.87 4.59
CA ARG A 319 5.28 46.92 3.35
C ARG A 319 5.99 47.57 2.16
N THR A 320 7.27 47.91 2.28
CA THR A 320 8.06 48.43 1.15
C THR A 320 8.30 47.35 0.11
N GLN A 321 8.70 47.73 -1.13
CA GLN A 321 9.05 46.77 -2.18
C GLN A 321 10.15 45.79 -1.75
N VAL A 322 11.10 46.26 -0.92
CA VAL A 322 12.17 45.43 -0.34
C VAL A 322 11.59 44.45 0.69
N GLY A 323 10.71 44.93 1.59
CA GLY A 323 10.00 44.08 2.55
C GLY A 323 9.15 42.99 1.88
N THR A 324 8.43 43.32 0.80
CA THR A 324 7.65 42.35 0.01
C THR A 324 8.55 41.36 -0.74
N ALA A 325 9.69 41.82 -1.27
CA ALA A 325 10.65 40.92 -1.92
C ALA A 325 11.28 39.95 -0.91
N LEU A 326 11.62 40.42 0.29
CA LEU A 326 12.12 39.58 1.38
C LEU A 326 11.05 38.60 1.89
N ALA A 327 9.80 39.04 2.04
CA ALA A 327 8.69 38.18 2.40
C ALA A 327 8.55 37.04 1.38
N ARG A 328 8.52 37.35 0.08
CA ARG A 328 8.49 36.33 -0.99
C ARG A 328 9.68 35.37 -0.95
N LEU A 329 10.90 35.89 -0.75
CA LEU A 329 12.11 35.06 -0.61
C LEU A 329 12.10 34.17 0.64
N THR A 330 11.29 34.51 1.65
CA THR A 330 11.13 33.74 2.90
C THR A 330 9.87 32.87 2.93
N GLY A 331 9.14 32.79 1.81
CA GLY A 331 7.95 31.94 1.67
C GLY A 331 6.61 32.61 1.95
N ASP A 332 6.48 33.91 1.65
CA ASP A 332 5.19 34.64 1.64
C ASP A 332 4.14 33.92 0.79
N GLY A 333 2.89 33.96 1.24
CA GLY A 333 1.78 33.18 0.73
C GLY A 333 0.88 32.66 1.85
N THR A 334 -0.06 31.79 1.46
CA THR A 334 -0.98 31.13 2.38
C THR A 334 -0.54 29.67 2.63
N PRO A 335 -0.97 29.06 3.74
CA PRO A 335 -0.82 27.63 3.99
C PRO A 335 -1.33 26.76 2.85
N LEU A 336 -2.40 27.17 2.15
CA LEU A 336 -2.96 26.46 0.98
C LEU A 336 -1.97 26.38 -0.19
N THR A 337 -1.32 27.50 -0.52
CA THR A 337 -0.29 27.52 -1.58
C THR A 337 0.94 26.72 -1.14
N SER A 338 1.39 26.90 0.10
CA SER A 338 2.52 26.16 0.65
C SER A 338 2.26 24.64 0.69
N TYR A 339 1.02 24.22 0.92
CA TYR A 339 0.65 22.81 0.86
C TYR A 339 0.77 22.26 -0.56
N LEU A 340 0.33 22.98 -1.61
CA LEU A 340 0.52 22.54 -2.99
C LEU A 340 2.00 22.41 -3.35
N GLU A 341 2.82 23.39 -2.97
CA GLU A 341 4.28 23.34 -3.16
C GLU A 341 4.91 22.15 -2.42
N HIS A 342 4.43 21.86 -1.23
CA HIS A 342 4.85 20.70 -0.44
C HIS A 342 4.46 19.38 -1.11
N VAL A 343 3.23 19.25 -1.60
CA VAL A 343 2.80 18.06 -2.35
C VAL A 343 3.64 17.89 -3.62
N GLN A 344 3.96 18.98 -4.31
CA GLN A 344 4.85 18.94 -5.47
C GLN A 344 6.28 18.54 -5.09
N HIS A 345 6.79 19.02 -3.95
CA HIS A 345 8.08 18.58 -3.41
C HIS A 345 8.07 17.08 -3.07
N LEU A 346 7.00 16.58 -2.46
CA LEU A 346 6.80 15.15 -2.21
C LEU A 346 6.73 14.36 -3.52
N ALA A 347 6.08 14.88 -4.57
CA ALA A 347 6.03 14.23 -5.89
C ALA A 347 7.44 14.04 -6.46
N GLY A 348 8.31 15.06 -6.34
CA GLY A 348 9.73 14.97 -6.72
C GLY A 348 10.53 13.92 -5.94
N GLN A 349 10.02 13.45 -4.81
CA GLN A 349 10.59 12.37 -3.99
C GLN A 349 9.90 11.01 -4.20
N GLY A 350 8.91 10.92 -5.10
CA GLY A 350 8.07 9.73 -5.24
C GLY A 350 7.13 9.49 -4.05
N ARG A 351 6.82 10.54 -3.29
CA ARG A 351 6.07 10.47 -2.03
C ARG A 351 4.77 11.26 -2.02
N ALA A 352 4.34 11.81 -3.16
CA ALA A 352 3.04 12.47 -3.25
C ALA A 352 1.89 11.53 -2.81
N PRO A 353 0.80 12.06 -2.24
CA PRO A 353 -0.38 11.27 -1.93
C PRO A 353 -0.98 10.68 -3.19
N HIS A 354 -1.61 9.52 -3.04
CA HIS A 354 -2.41 8.92 -4.12
C HIS A 354 -3.88 9.35 -4.01
N LEU A 355 -4.36 9.58 -2.78
CA LEU A 355 -5.73 10.05 -2.51
C LEU A 355 -5.71 11.25 -1.59
N VAL A 356 -6.70 12.12 -1.73
CA VAL A 356 -6.98 13.22 -0.79
C VAL A 356 -8.42 13.11 -0.30
N ILE A 357 -8.60 13.26 0.99
CA ILE A 357 -9.90 13.34 1.64
C ILE A 357 -10.00 14.72 2.29
N ALA A 358 -10.97 15.53 1.86
CA ALA A 358 -11.29 16.81 2.49
C ALA A 358 -12.56 16.67 3.34
N SER A 359 -12.45 16.89 4.65
CA SER A 359 -13.52 16.61 5.61
C SER A 359 -14.34 17.84 6.01
N GLY A 360 -14.52 18.80 5.09
CA GLY A 360 -15.46 19.91 5.24
C GLY A 360 -14.80 21.27 5.44
N ASP A 361 -15.66 22.28 5.43
CA ASP A 361 -15.33 23.71 5.44
C ASP A 361 -14.33 24.04 4.33
N LEU A 362 -14.69 23.66 3.10
CA LEU A 362 -13.93 24.00 1.91
C LEU A 362 -13.94 25.51 1.71
N VAL A 363 -15.11 26.12 1.82
CA VAL A 363 -15.28 27.58 1.72
C VAL A 363 -15.62 28.17 3.09
N ASP A 364 -15.33 29.45 3.27
CA ASP A 364 -15.81 30.20 4.44
C ASP A 364 -17.33 30.44 4.35
N ARG A 365 -17.82 30.64 3.12
CA ARG A 365 -19.23 30.86 2.79
C ARG A 365 -19.58 30.33 1.40
N PRO A 366 -20.84 29.92 1.18
CA PRO A 366 -21.34 29.39 -0.10
C PRO A 366 -21.56 30.51 -1.13
N VAL A 367 -20.46 31.11 -1.57
CA VAL A 367 -20.42 32.15 -2.60
C VAL A 367 -19.67 31.58 -3.80
N ASP A 368 -20.20 31.79 -5.00
CA ASP A 368 -19.69 31.15 -6.23
C ASP A 368 -18.19 31.40 -6.47
N ASN A 369 -17.70 32.61 -6.19
CA ASN A 369 -16.27 32.92 -6.33
C ASN A 369 -15.42 32.08 -5.36
N ASN A 370 -15.85 31.90 -4.11
CA ASN A 370 -15.13 31.07 -3.14
C ASN A 370 -15.15 29.60 -3.57
N GLY A 371 -16.30 29.14 -4.09
CA GLY A 371 -16.44 27.81 -4.66
C GLY A 371 -15.50 27.59 -5.84
N GLN A 372 -15.39 28.57 -6.74
CA GLN A 372 -14.47 28.51 -7.88
C GLN A 372 -13.01 28.50 -7.44
N ASP A 373 -12.62 29.34 -6.48
CA ASP A 373 -11.25 29.34 -5.94
C ASP A 373 -10.90 27.98 -5.31
N ALA A 374 -11.85 27.36 -4.61
CA ALA A 374 -11.69 26.03 -4.05
C ALA A 374 -11.54 24.95 -5.14
N LEU A 375 -12.37 25.00 -6.19
CA LEU A 375 -12.28 24.09 -7.34
C LEU A 375 -10.93 24.23 -8.06
N ASP A 376 -10.49 25.45 -8.34
CA ASP A 376 -9.20 25.72 -8.98
C ASP A 376 -8.03 25.15 -8.14
N TRP A 377 -8.12 25.24 -6.81
CA TRP A 377 -7.13 24.64 -5.93
C TRP A 377 -7.18 23.12 -5.92
N LEU A 378 -8.37 22.51 -5.89
CA LEU A 378 -8.55 21.06 -5.95
C LEU A 378 -8.06 20.48 -7.28
N ASP A 379 -8.31 21.16 -8.40
CA ASP A 379 -7.83 20.77 -9.72
C ASP A 379 -6.30 20.81 -9.81
N ARG A 380 -5.68 21.86 -9.24
CA ARG A 380 -4.22 21.93 -9.11
C ARG A 380 -3.68 20.80 -8.24
N LEU A 381 -4.34 20.49 -7.13
CA LEU A 381 -3.94 19.39 -6.25
C LEU A 381 -4.07 18.04 -6.95
N ALA A 382 -5.16 17.80 -7.70
CA ALA A 382 -5.39 16.58 -8.47
C ALA A 382 -4.25 16.30 -9.45
N GLY A 383 -3.72 17.35 -10.11
CA GLY A 383 -2.57 17.25 -11.01
C GLY A 383 -1.23 16.94 -10.33
N LEU A 384 -1.17 16.95 -8.98
CA LEU A 384 0.02 16.62 -8.20
C LEU A 384 -0.05 15.25 -7.52
N LEU A 385 -1.17 14.54 -7.62
CA LEU A 385 -1.35 13.23 -7.00
C LEU A 385 -0.55 12.16 -7.76
N ALA A 386 0.00 11.20 -7.02
CA ALA A 386 0.72 10.08 -7.60
C ALA A 386 -0.23 8.97 -8.05
N ASP A 387 0.18 8.22 -9.07
CA ASP A 387 -0.47 6.96 -9.42
C ASP A 387 -0.21 5.88 -8.37
N HIS A 388 -1.08 4.88 -8.33
CA HIS A 388 -0.90 3.69 -7.51
C HIS A 388 -1.44 2.47 -8.26
N PRO A 389 -0.74 1.32 -8.26
CA PRO A 389 -1.13 0.15 -9.05
C PRO A 389 -2.52 -0.42 -8.67
N ASP A 390 -2.91 -0.27 -7.41
CA ASP A 390 -4.23 -0.72 -6.92
C ASP A 390 -5.33 0.36 -7.05
N LEU A 391 -5.07 1.48 -7.73
CA LEU A 391 -6.08 2.50 -8.00
C LEU A 391 -6.29 2.65 -9.51
N ARG A 392 -7.53 2.49 -9.97
CA ARG A 392 -7.89 2.57 -11.39
C ARG A 392 -7.80 4.00 -11.90
N ALA A 393 -7.72 4.16 -13.21
CA ALA A 393 -7.64 5.49 -13.83
C ALA A 393 -8.91 6.34 -13.60
N ASP A 394 -10.07 5.68 -13.50
CA ASP A 394 -11.39 6.30 -13.26
C ASP A 394 -11.76 6.37 -11.77
N ASP A 395 -10.95 5.78 -10.88
CA ASP A 395 -11.19 5.88 -9.44
C ASP A 395 -10.97 7.33 -8.97
N PRO A 396 -11.95 7.95 -8.29
CA PRO A 396 -11.85 9.33 -7.85
C PRO A 396 -10.70 9.50 -6.86
N ARG A 397 -9.84 10.48 -7.11
CA ARG A 397 -8.63 10.72 -6.31
C ARG A 397 -8.84 11.70 -5.16
N ILE A 398 -9.90 12.49 -5.22
CA ILE A 398 -10.27 13.48 -4.20
C ILE A 398 -11.71 13.18 -3.75
N LEU A 399 -11.90 13.03 -2.44
CA LEU A 399 -13.20 12.79 -1.81
C LEU A 399 -13.56 13.96 -0.89
N LEU A 400 -14.82 14.39 -0.91
CA LEU A 400 -15.27 15.54 -0.14
C LEU A 400 -16.40 15.15 0.82
N VAL A 401 -16.42 15.78 1.98
CA VAL A 401 -17.59 15.88 2.86
C VAL A 401 -17.79 17.36 3.13
N GLY A 402 -19.01 17.89 3.03
CA GLY A 402 -19.29 19.29 3.36
C GLY A 402 -19.34 19.51 4.88
N GLY A 403 -18.81 20.64 5.32
CA GLY A 403 -18.89 21.14 6.69
C GLY A 403 -20.03 22.13 6.91
N ASN A 404 -20.01 22.81 8.06
CA ASN A 404 -21.04 23.79 8.40
C ASN A 404 -20.87 25.14 7.67
N HIS A 405 -19.69 25.46 7.13
CA HIS A 405 -19.48 26.66 6.31
C HIS A 405 -19.85 26.46 4.84
N ASP A 406 -19.99 25.21 4.41
CA ASP A 406 -20.25 24.81 3.03
C ASP A 406 -21.74 24.88 2.62
N VAL A 407 -22.59 25.53 3.40
CA VAL A 407 -24.06 25.46 3.29
C VAL A 407 -24.73 26.83 3.33
N SER A 408 -25.86 26.95 2.63
CA SER A 408 -26.65 28.19 2.53
C SER A 408 -27.45 28.47 3.80
N TRP A 409 -26.89 29.27 4.71
CA TRP A 409 -27.52 29.63 5.99
C TRP A 409 -28.81 30.45 5.88
N ASP A 410 -29.00 31.19 4.78
CA ASP A 410 -30.27 31.86 4.47
C ASP A 410 -31.42 30.87 4.25
N ARG A 411 -31.10 29.58 4.05
CA ARG A 411 -32.05 28.48 3.87
C ARG A 411 -32.11 27.52 5.07
N CYS A 412 -31.55 27.86 6.23
CA CYS A 412 -31.52 26.96 7.38
C CYS A 412 -32.90 26.62 7.98
N LEU A 413 -33.93 27.45 7.73
CA LEU A 413 -35.32 27.16 8.12
C LEU A 413 -36.24 26.86 6.92
N ASP A 414 -35.69 26.48 5.77
CA ASP A 414 -36.49 26.07 4.60
C ASP A 414 -37.33 24.82 4.94
N GLU A 415 -38.53 24.71 4.34
CA GLU A 415 -39.41 23.55 4.54
C GLU A 415 -38.76 22.25 4.04
N ARG A 416 -37.82 22.35 3.09
CA ARG A 416 -36.99 21.24 2.59
C ARG A 416 -35.59 21.37 3.17
N PRO A 417 -35.23 20.58 4.21
CA PRO A 417 -33.91 20.66 4.85
C PRO A 417 -32.73 20.52 3.89
N GLY A 418 -32.88 19.74 2.81
CA GLY A 418 -31.85 19.57 1.78
C GLY A 418 -31.52 20.84 0.98
N ALA A 419 -32.41 21.84 0.94
CA ALA A 419 -32.27 23.02 0.08
C ALA A 419 -31.03 23.89 0.38
N ARG A 420 -30.50 23.83 1.61
CA ARG A 420 -29.27 24.53 2.02
C ARG A 420 -27.98 23.87 1.51
N HIS A 421 -28.05 22.59 1.11
CA HIS A 421 -26.91 21.83 0.59
C HIS A 421 -26.82 21.90 -0.94
N ALA A 422 -27.84 22.45 -1.61
CA ALA A 422 -27.90 22.52 -3.06
C ALA A 422 -26.69 23.23 -3.67
N TRP A 423 -26.24 24.33 -3.07
CA TRP A 423 -25.05 25.05 -3.54
C TRP A 423 -23.81 24.15 -3.55
N PHE A 424 -23.51 23.48 -2.43
CA PHE A 424 -22.35 22.58 -2.35
C PHE A 424 -22.45 21.43 -3.37
N ALA A 425 -23.63 20.81 -3.47
CA ALA A 425 -23.85 19.71 -4.39
C ALA A 425 -23.68 20.14 -5.86
N GLU A 426 -24.11 21.36 -6.21
CA GLU A 426 -23.94 21.93 -7.55
C GLU A 426 -22.48 22.31 -7.83
N THR A 427 -21.85 23.07 -6.94
CA THR A 427 -20.46 23.53 -7.09
C THR A 427 -19.48 22.37 -7.16
N PHE A 428 -19.61 21.38 -6.27
CA PHE A 428 -18.66 20.26 -6.15
C PHE A 428 -19.18 18.95 -6.76
N HIS A 429 -20.13 19.00 -7.70
CA HIS A 429 -20.77 17.83 -8.32
C HIS A 429 -19.77 16.85 -8.97
N ALA A 430 -18.61 17.34 -9.43
CA ALA A 430 -17.56 16.52 -10.05
C ALA A 430 -16.83 15.60 -9.04
N TYR A 431 -16.95 15.89 -7.75
CA TYR A 431 -16.28 15.17 -6.68
C TYR A 431 -17.28 14.30 -5.89
N PRO A 432 -16.93 13.06 -5.51
CA PRO A 432 -17.79 12.26 -4.66
C PRO A 432 -18.00 12.90 -3.29
N HIS A 433 -19.27 13.05 -2.90
CA HIS A 433 -19.70 13.62 -1.63
C HIS A 433 -21.03 12.97 -1.17
N PRO A 434 -21.51 13.20 0.08
CA PRO A 434 -22.71 12.53 0.63
C PRO A 434 -24.07 12.88 -0.02
N GLU A 435 -24.13 13.87 -0.92
CA GLU A 435 -25.37 14.31 -1.61
C GLU A 435 -26.52 14.69 -0.67
N LEU A 436 -26.25 15.59 0.30
CA LEU A 436 -27.22 16.00 1.32
C LEU A 436 -28.38 16.85 0.79
N ASP A 437 -28.27 17.32 -0.45
CA ASP A 437 -29.34 17.98 -1.20
C ASP A 437 -30.50 17.03 -1.53
N LYS A 438 -30.25 15.72 -1.56
CA LYS A 438 -31.28 14.69 -1.83
C LYS A 438 -32.09 14.38 -0.57
N GLU A 439 -33.41 14.46 -0.68
CA GLU A 439 -34.34 14.11 0.40
C GLU A 439 -34.37 12.60 0.69
N ASP A 440 -34.26 11.78 -0.36
CA ASP A 440 -34.20 10.32 -0.23
C ASP A 440 -32.82 9.87 0.26
N HIS A 441 -32.75 9.47 1.53
CA HIS A 441 -31.55 8.98 2.17
C HIS A 441 -30.99 7.71 1.52
N ASP A 442 -31.81 6.90 0.85
CA ASP A 442 -31.34 5.70 0.15
C ASP A 442 -30.62 6.04 -1.17
N ALA A 443 -31.02 7.15 -1.80
CA ALA A 443 -30.41 7.69 -3.01
C ALA A 443 -29.10 8.46 -2.76
N ARG A 444 -28.80 8.81 -1.49
CA ARG A 444 -27.55 9.47 -1.10
C ARG A 444 -26.35 8.55 -1.26
N ARG A 445 -25.27 9.05 -1.85
CA ARG A 445 -23.98 8.37 -1.88
C ARG A 445 -23.44 8.19 -0.46
N LEU A 446 -23.21 6.93 -0.08
CA LEU A 446 -22.58 6.58 1.20
C LEU A 446 -21.13 6.13 1.02
N TYR A 447 -20.83 5.38 -0.03
CA TYR A 447 -19.53 4.73 -0.20
C TYR A 447 -18.83 5.12 -1.49
N VAL A 448 -17.52 5.26 -1.39
CA VAL A 448 -16.58 5.15 -2.52
C VAL A 448 -15.71 3.93 -2.28
N ARG A 449 -15.60 3.07 -3.30
CA ARG A 449 -14.90 1.78 -3.22
C ARG A 449 -13.74 1.73 -4.20
N TYR A 450 -12.56 1.42 -3.69
CA TYR A 450 -11.35 1.12 -4.45
C TYR A 450 -11.14 -0.39 -4.39
N ALA A 451 -11.67 -1.10 -5.38
CA ALA A 451 -11.79 -2.56 -5.32
C ALA A 451 -10.42 -3.25 -5.26
N ASP A 452 -9.46 -2.81 -6.07
CA ASP A 452 -8.15 -3.46 -6.19
C ASP A 452 -7.28 -3.18 -4.95
N ALA A 453 -7.46 -2.00 -4.33
CA ALA A 453 -6.84 -1.64 -3.05
C ALA A 453 -7.53 -2.29 -1.83
N CYS A 454 -8.67 -2.96 -2.03
CA CYS A 454 -9.53 -3.45 -0.95
C CYS A 454 -9.83 -2.35 0.09
N LEU A 455 -10.09 -1.13 -0.37
CA LEU A 455 -10.39 0.04 0.46
C LEU A 455 -11.80 0.53 0.17
N ARG A 456 -12.52 0.88 1.23
CA ARG A 456 -13.79 1.59 1.11
C ARG A 456 -13.85 2.76 2.08
N VAL A 457 -14.36 3.88 1.58
CA VAL A 457 -14.51 5.12 2.35
C VAL A 457 -15.99 5.46 2.46
N ALA A 458 -16.50 5.54 3.68
CA ALA A 458 -17.84 6.05 3.98
C ALA A 458 -17.81 7.58 4.05
N LEU A 459 -18.68 8.24 3.29
CA LEU A 459 -18.85 9.69 3.30
C LEU A 459 -20.10 10.01 4.11
N LEU A 460 -19.93 10.59 5.30
CA LEU A 460 -21.02 10.89 6.22
C LEU A 460 -21.28 12.39 6.29
N GLY A 461 -22.47 12.81 5.88
CA GLY A 461 -22.93 14.17 6.15
C GLY A 461 -23.19 14.34 7.64
N SER A 462 -22.55 15.35 8.24
CA SER A 462 -22.85 15.74 9.62
C SER A 462 -23.51 17.10 9.73
N ALA A 463 -23.47 17.95 8.70
CA ALA A 463 -24.21 19.21 8.65
C ALA A 463 -25.71 19.00 8.31
N GLU A 464 -26.29 17.85 8.66
CA GLU A 464 -27.63 17.45 8.21
C GLU A 464 -28.79 18.04 9.02
N SER A 465 -28.57 18.41 10.29
CA SER A 465 -29.63 19.05 11.08
C SER A 465 -30.04 20.39 10.50
N GLY A 466 -29.24 20.95 9.60
CA GLY A 466 -29.61 22.15 8.90
C GLY A 466 -29.78 23.36 9.81
N GLY A 467 -28.99 23.48 10.88
CA GLY A 467 -29.18 24.54 11.86
C GLY A 467 -30.41 24.30 12.73
N GLU A 468 -31.00 23.09 12.71
CA GLU A 468 -32.18 22.78 13.49
C GLU A 468 -31.83 22.93 14.98
N PRO A 469 -32.43 23.91 15.65
CA PRO A 469 -32.15 24.15 17.04
C PRO A 469 -32.75 23.01 17.88
N VAL A 470 -31.96 22.46 18.79
CA VAL A 470 -32.41 21.37 19.68
C VAL A 470 -33.49 21.85 20.66
N ARG A 471 -33.59 23.16 20.91
CA ARG A 471 -34.55 23.78 21.83
C ARG A 471 -35.43 24.83 21.14
N ASN A 472 -36.64 25.02 21.67
CA ASN A 472 -37.55 26.06 21.17
C ASN A 472 -36.94 27.47 21.31
N ASP A 473 -36.22 27.75 22.40
CA ASP A 473 -35.56 29.05 22.61
C ASP A 473 -34.48 29.31 21.55
N ASP A 474 -33.69 28.28 21.19
CA ASP A 474 -32.71 28.36 20.11
C ASP A 474 -33.42 28.59 18.75
N ARG A 475 -34.61 28.03 18.57
CA ARG A 475 -35.45 28.23 17.38
C ARG A 475 -35.91 29.66 17.22
N ASP A 476 -36.42 30.24 18.31
CA ASP A 476 -36.82 31.64 18.30
C ASP A 476 -35.62 32.55 18.09
N ARG A 477 -34.46 32.18 18.64
CA ARG A 477 -33.21 32.92 18.41
C ARG A 477 -32.74 32.86 16.95
N VAL A 478 -32.78 31.69 16.32
CA VAL A 478 -32.45 31.54 14.89
C VAL A 478 -33.41 32.37 14.02
N ARG A 479 -34.72 32.35 14.32
CA ARG A 479 -35.72 33.19 13.62
C ARG A 479 -35.42 34.68 13.76
N GLU A 480 -35.06 35.14 14.95
CA GLU A 480 -34.66 36.53 15.19
C GLU A 480 -33.43 36.92 14.34
N LEU A 481 -32.40 36.06 14.35
CA LEU A 481 -31.17 36.28 13.59
C LEU A 481 -31.43 36.31 12.07
N LEU A 482 -32.27 35.42 11.54
CA LEU A 482 -32.66 35.43 10.13
C LEU A 482 -33.48 36.66 9.76
N ALA A 483 -34.42 37.08 10.61
CA ALA A 483 -35.19 38.29 10.39
C ALA A 483 -34.29 39.54 10.41
N GLU A 484 -33.24 39.53 11.23
CA GLU A 484 -32.23 40.58 11.25
C GLU A 484 -31.34 40.53 9.99
N LEU A 485 -30.90 39.33 9.59
CA LEU A 485 -30.10 39.09 8.39
C LEU A 485 -30.81 39.62 7.14
N ALA A 486 -32.09 39.28 6.98
CA ALA A 486 -32.92 39.72 5.84
C ALA A 486 -33.13 41.24 5.76
N ARG A 487 -32.96 41.97 6.88
CA ARG A 487 -33.07 43.43 6.94
C ARG A 487 -31.71 44.13 6.84
N SER A 488 -30.61 43.40 6.98
CA SER A 488 -29.27 43.99 6.95
C SER A 488 -28.80 44.19 5.52
N ALA A 489 -28.26 45.37 5.23
CA ALA A 489 -27.54 45.66 3.98
C ALA A 489 -26.03 45.87 4.23
N ASP A 490 -25.61 45.88 5.50
CA ASP A 490 -24.20 46.02 5.89
C ASP A 490 -23.52 44.65 5.89
N GLY A 491 -22.45 44.53 5.10
CA GLY A 491 -21.70 43.28 4.92
C GLY A 491 -21.05 42.80 6.22
N THR A 492 -20.53 43.71 7.05
CA THR A 492 -19.94 43.35 8.35
C THR A 492 -21.01 42.81 9.29
N ARG A 493 -22.17 43.48 9.37
CA ARG A 493 -23.31 42.99 10.17
C ARG A 493 -23.85 41.65 9.68
N ILE A 494 -23.97 41.45 8.37
CA ILE A 494 -24.36 40.17 7.77
C ILE A 494 -23.38 39.08 8.18
N SER A 495 -22.07 39.39 8.14
CA SER A 495 -21.03 38.46 8.56
C SER A 495 -21.20 38.01 10.01
N ASP A 496 -21.35 38.97 10.94
CA ASP A 496 -21.57 38.73 12.36
C ASP A 496 -22.82 37.91 12.67
N LEU A 497 -23.91 38.15 11.93
CA LEU A 497 -25.18 37.45 12.13
C LEU A 497 -25.10 35.99 11.67
N MET A 498 -24.44 35.74 10.54
CA MET A 498 -24.22 34.38 10.05
C MET A 498 -23.29 33.59 10.97
N GLY A 499 -22.20 34.21 11.47
CA GLY A 499 -21.34 33.57 12.46
C GLY A 499 -22.03 33.23 13.78
N LYS A 500 -23.14 33.92 14.11
CA LYS A 500 -24.01 33.53 15.23
C LYS A 500 -24.91 32.36 14.88
N LEU A 501 -25.47 32.33 13.67
CA LEU A 501 -26.33 31.22 13.20
C LEU A 501 -25.55 29.90 13.14
N GLU A 502 -24.32 29.94 12.63
CA GLU A 502 -23.42 28.78 12.53
C GLU A 502 -23.24 28.03 13.86
N ARG A 503 -23.18 28.77 14.97
CA ARG A 503 -22.98 28.21 16.33
C ARG A 503 -24.18 27.43 16.88
N TYR A 504 -25.34 27.50 16.22
CA TYR A 504 -26.55 26.79 16.61
C TYR A 504 -26.85 25.57 15.73
N ASP A 505 -25.91 25.09 14.93
CA ASP A 505 -26.10 23.91 14.09
C ASP A 505 -25.55 22.64 14.73
N PRO A 506 -26.42 21.74 15.21
CA PRO A 506 -25.98 20.48 15.74
C PRO A 506 -25.52 19.55 14.62
N GLY A 507 -24.26 19.11 14.69
CA GLY A 507 -23.80 18.00 13.86
C GLY A 507 -24.68 16.75 14.08
N VAL A 508 -25.27 16.18 13.04
CA VAL A 508 -26.06 14.94 13.08
C VAL A 508 -25.80 14.13 11.82
N VAL A 509 -25.69 12.82 11.98
CA VAL A 509 -25.70 11.88 10.85
C VAL A 509 -27.05 11.15 10.81
N ALA A 510 -27.77 11.23 9.70
CA ALA A 510 -29.11 10.63 9.56
C ALA A 510 -29.12 9.15 9.94
N HIS A 511 -30.10 8.78 10.76
CA HIS A 511 -30.28 7.39 11.18
C HIS A 511 -30.51 6.41 10.01
N PRO A 512 -31.29 6.75 8.95
CA PRO A 512 -31.34 5.93 7.74
C PRO A 512 -29.99 5.68 7.08
N VAL A 513 -29.08 6.67 7.08
CA VAL A 513 -27.72 6.52 6.54
C VAL A 513 -26.90 5.58 7.43
N LEU A 514 -26.97 5.74 8.75
CA LEU A 514 -26.28 4.86 9.69
C LEU A 514 -26.70 3.39 9.53
N LYS A 515 -27.98 3.11 9.26
CA LYS A 515 -28.49 1.74 8.99
C LYS A 515 -27.93 1.11 7.71
N ARG A 516 -27.46 1.92 6.77
CA ARG A 516 -26.88 1.45 5.51
C ARG A 516 -25.40 1.10 5.65
N LEU A 517 -24.76 1.47 6.77
CA LEU A 517 -23.38 1.07 7.05
C LEU A 517 -23.29 -0.44 7.20
N LYS A 518 -22.34 -1.06 6.49
CA LYS A 518 -22.16 -2.52 6.47
C LYS A 518 -20.69 -2.86 6.54
N LYS A 519 -20.35 -4.03 7.08
CA LYS A 519 -19.01 -4.62 6.94
C LYS A 519 -18.73 -5.02 5.49
N GLU A 520 -17.47 -4.93 5.07
CA GLU A 520 -16.99 -5.53 3.82
C GLU A 520 -15.79 -6.43 4.13
N THR A 521 -15.95 -7.72 3.85
CA THR A 521 -14.94 -8.73 4.17
C THR A 521 -13.71 -8.54 3.29
N GLY A 522 -12.52 -8.61 3.89
CA GLY A 522 -11.25 -8.46 3.18
C GLY A 522 -10.86 -7.01 2.87
N CYS A 523 -11.74 -6.03 3.11
CA CYS A 523 -11.46 -4.62 2.88
C CYS A 523 -11.25 -3.84 4.19
N VAL A 524 -10.44 -2.79 4.10
CA VAL A 524 -10.36 -1.77 5.15
C VAL A 524 -11.46 -0.72 4.94
N ASN A 525 -12.22 -0.44 6.00
CA ASN A 525 -13.25 0.60 6.00
C ASN A 525 -12.72 1.86 6.70
N LEU A 526 -12.75 2.98 5.98
CA LEU A 526 -12.58 4.32 6.53
C LEU A 526 -13.93 5.03 6.55
N ALA A 527 -14.09 6.02 7.42
CA ALA A 527 -15.22 6.95 7.37
C ALA A 527 -14.73 8.39 7.46
N VAL A 528 -15.48 9.30 6.85
CA VAL A 528 -15.19 10.74 6.81
C VAL A 528 -16.45 11.47 7.25
N VAL A 529 -16.29 12.39 8.19
CA VAL A 529 -17.37 13.19 8.75
C VAL A 529 -16.80 14.53 9.19
N HIS A 530 -17.46 15.65 8.93
CA HIS A 530 -16.91 16.94 9.33
C HIS A 530 -16.87 17.15 10.85
N HIS A 531 -18.03 17.06 11.52
CA HIS A 531 -18.12 17.24 12.97
C HIS A 531 -17.52 16.05 13.72
N PRO A 532 -16.79 16.27 14.83
CA PRO A 532 -16.18 15.18 15.59
C PRO A 532 -17.23 14.27 16.24
N LEU A 533 -16.94 12.97 16.25
CA LEU A 533 -17.73 11.98 16.99
C LEU A 533 -17.28 11.88 18.45
N SER A 534 -16.05 12.27 18.76
CA SER A 534 -15.46 12.17 20.10
C SER A 534 -15.36 13.53 20.76
N PRO A 535 -15.32 13.57 22.11
CA PRO A 535 -14.93 14.79 22.81
C PRO A 535 -13.49 15.13 22.45
N VAL A 536 -13.31 16.12 21.58
CA VAL A 536 -11.99 16.68 21.25
C VAL A 536 -11.71 17.83 22.22
N PRO A 537 -10.48 18.01 22.72
CA PRO A 537 -10.13 19.20 23.47
C PRO A 537 -10.46 20.44 22.66
N ALA A 538 -11.45 21.23 23.08
CA ALA A 538 -11.87 22.42 22.35
C ALA A 538 -11.28 23.68 23.00
N VAL A 539 -10.79 24.61 22.18
CA VAL A 539 -10.43 25.97 22.62
C VAL A 539 -11.64 26.90 22.71
N GLU A 540 -12.78 26.47 22.16
CA GLU A 540 -14.03 27.20 22.12
C GLU A 540 -15.16 26.39 22.78
N VAL A 541 -16.01 27.08 23.56
CA VAL A 541 -17.22 26.51 24.15
C VAL A 541 -18.42 26.93 23.29
N ALA A 542 -18.83 26.05 22.38
CA ALA A 542 -20.03 26.21 21.57
C ALA A 542 -21.15 25.25 22.05
N PRO A 543 -22.44 25.59 21.83
CA PRO A 543 -23.56 24.71 22.16
C PRO A 543 -23.45 23.32 21.49
N TYR A 544 -22.88 23.27 20.28
CA TYR A 544 -22.68 22.06 19.51
C TYR A 544 -21.27 22.03 18.92
N ALA A 545 -20.34 21.36 19.62
CA ALA A 545 -18.94 21.21 19.17
C ALA A 545 -18.68 19.87 18.46
N GLY A 546 -19.71 19.05 18.28
CA GLY A 546 -19.61 17.70 17.74
C GLY A 546 -20.97 17.09 17.45
N VAL A 547 -20.96 15.83 17.00
CA VAL A 547 -22.18 15.15 16.55
C VAL A 547 -23.09 14.78 17.74
N VAL A 548 -24.34 15.23 17.71
CA VAL A 548 -25.31 15.02 18.80
C VAL A 548 -25.69 13.56 18.97
N ASN A 549 -25.83 12.81 17.86
CA ASN A 549 -26.09 11.37 17.88
C ASN A 549 -24.82 10.52 17.75
N ALA A 550 -23.66 11.03 18.22
CA ALA A 550 -22.37 10.37 18.07
C ALA A 550 -22.33 8.92 18.60
N GLY A 551 -23.06 8.62 19.69
CA GLY A 551 -23.14 7.25 20.22
C GLY A 551 -23.70 6.25 19.21
N HIS A 552 -24.80 6.61 18.51
CA HIS A 552 -25.38 5.76 17.46
C HIS A 552 -24.47 5.66 16.24
N ALA A 553 -23.83 6.76 15.85
CA ALA A 553 -22.89 6.77 14.72
C ALA A 553 -21.67 5.86 15.01
N LYS A 554 -21.08 5.96 16.20
CA LYS A 554 -19.97 5.11 16.63
C LYS A 554 -20.32 3.63 16.66
N LEU A 555 -21.51 3.29 17.17
CA LEU A 555 -21.99 1.90 17.19
C LEU A 555 -22.10 1.35 15.76
N ALA A 556 -22.79 2.06 14.87
CA ALA A 556 -22.95 1.64 13.47
C ALA A 556 -21.61 1.54 12.73
N LEU A 557 -20.67 2.45 12.99
CA LEU A 557 -19.32 2.40 12.42
C LEU A 557 -18.50 1.21 12.94
N ALA A 558 -18.60 0.88 14.23
CA ALA A 558 -17.94 -0.29 14.79
C ALA A 558 -18.54 -1.60 14.23
N GLU A 559 -19.86 -1.69 14.12
CA GLU A 559 -20.56 -2.82 13.49
C GLU A 559 -20.20 -2.97 12.00
N ALA A 560 -19.94 -1.86 11.32
CA ALA A 560 -19.41 -1.85 9.95
C ALA A 560 -17.91 -2.15 9.86
N HIS A 561 -17.23 -2.45 10.98
CA HIS A 561 -15.80 -2.68 11.05
C HIS A 561 -14.98 -1.50 10.50
N THR A 562 -15.39 -0.26 10.79
CA THR A 562 -14.64 0.94 10.41
C THR A 562 -13.36 1.03 11.25
N ALA A 563 -12.22 1.01 10.57
CA ALA A 563 -10.90 1.04 11.19
C ALA A 563 -10.51 2.46 11.64
N LEU A 564 -10.84 3.46 10.84
CA LEU A 564 -10.46 4.86 11.04
C LEU A 564 -11.58 5.81 10.61
N VAL A 565 -11.90 6.78 11.46
CA VAL A 565 -12.79 7.91 11.17
C VAL A 565 -11.93 9.17 11.04
N LEU A 566 -12.16 9.95 9.99
CA LEU A 566 -11.48 11.20 9.70
C LEU A 566 -12.47 12.36 9.89
N HIS A 567 -12.07 13.38 10.63
CA HIS A 567 -12.91 14.57 10.84
C HIS A 567 -12.15 15.91 10.86
N GLY A 568 -12.93 16.99 10.83
CA GLY A 568 -12.49 18.38 10.82
C GLY A 568 -13.08 19.17 11.99
N HIS A 569 -13.53 20.39 11.69
CA HIS A 569 -14.38 21.27 12.50
C HIS A 569 -13.71 21.90 13.72
N THR A 570 -12.93 21.14 14.48
CA THR A 570 -12.29 21.66 15.70
C THR A 570 -10.99 22.40 15.42
N HIS A 571 -10.52 22.39 14.16
CA HIS A 571 -9.24 22.96 13.71
C HIS A 571 -8.01 22.42 14.42
N LEU A 572 -8.14 21.27 15.09
CA LEU A 572 -7.14 20.68 15.96
C LEU A 572 -6.77 19.28 15.51
N GLY A 573 -5.47 19.02 15.41
CA GLY A 573 -4.96 17.68 15.21
C GLY A 573 -5.26 16.81 16.43
N PHE A 574 -5.98 15.72 16.19
CA PHE A 574 -6.45 14.82 17.24
C PHE A 574 -6.30 13.38 16.78
N LEU A 575 -5.90 12.49 17.68
CA LEU A 575 -5.99 11.06 17.45
C LEU A 575 -6.47 10.36 18.71
N ALA A 576 -7.52 9.57 18.57
CA ALA A 576 -8.05 8.76 19.64
C ALA A 576 -8.40 7.35 19.16
N SER A 577 -8.70 6.53 20.16
CA SER A 577 -8.85 5.10 20.09
C SER A 577 -10.10 4.76 20.91
N GLU A 578 -11.18 4.37 20.25
CA GLU A 578 -12.43 4.02 20.91
C GLU A 578 -12.79 2.56 20.66
N ARG A 579 -12.94 1.82 21.75
CA ARG A 579 -13.24 0.39 21.74
C ARG A 579 -14.71 0.17 22.04
N LEU A 580 -15.39 -0.57 21.17
CA LEU A 580 -16.73 -1.06 21.45
C LEU A 580 -16.64 -2.15 22.52
N ILE A 581 -17.22 -1.89 23.69
CA ILE A 581 -17.36 -2.84 24.80
C ILE A 581 -18.79 -3.35 24.78
N ASP A 582 -19.14 -4.12 23.76
CA ASP A 582 -20.40 -4.85 23.73
C ASP A 582 -20.23 -6.21 24.42
N ARG A 583 -21.17 -6.58 25.29
CA ARG A 583 -21.13 -7.85 26.04
C ARG A 583 -21.53 -9.04 25.18
N ASP A 584 -22.26 -8.80 24.09
CA ASP A 584 -22.83 -9.85 23.24
C ASP A 584 -22.01 -10.11 21.97
N GLN A 585 -20.93 -9.35 21.72
CA GLN A 585 -20.03 -9.58 20.59
C GLN A 585 -18.82 -10.45 20.99
N ASP A 586 -18.63 -11.56 20.28
CA ASP A 586 -17.52 -12.50 20.48
C ASP A 586 -16.12 -11.86 20.32
N ARG A 587 -16.02 -10.69 19.67
CA ARG A 587 -14.77 -9.93 19.54
C ARG A 587 -15.01 -8.42 19.59
N PRO A 588 -14.34 -7.67 20.49
CA PRO A 588 -14.43 -6.22 20.53
C PRO A 588 -13.76 -5.61 19.30
N TRP A 589 -14.35 -4.55 18.75
CA TRP A 589 -13.78 -3.76 17.65
C TRP A 589 -13.30 -2.41 18.16
N THR A 590 -12.12 -1.99 17.72
CA THR A 590 -11.57 -0.67 18.06
C THR A 590 -11.49 0.19 16.82
N THR A 591 -12.14 1.35 16.88
CA THR A 591 -12.13 2.37 15.83
C THR A 591 -11.19 3.50 16.25
N ARG A 592 -10.26 3.86 15.36
CA ARG A 592 -9.43 5.05 15.53
C ARG A 592 -10.17 6.27 14.98
N ILE A 593 -9.98 7.43 15.60
CA ILE A 593 -10.65 8.68 15.22
C ILE A 593 -9.56 9.76 15.10
N ALA A 594 -9.39 10.32 13.91
CA ALA A 594 -8.37 11.31 13.62
C ALA A 594 -8.98 12.64 13.15
N GLY A 595 -8.72 13.70 13.91
CA GLY A 595 -9.05 15.08 13.55
C GLY A 595 -7.90 15.72 12.77
N ALA A 596 -8.18 16.36 11.64
CA ALA A 596 -7.20 17.19 10.96
C ALA A 596 -7.11 18.57 11.63
N PRO A 597 -5.89 19.11 11.81
CA PRO A 597 -5.74 20.55 12.02
C PRO A 597 -6.34 21.30 10.84
N ALA A 598 -6.76 22.54 11.05
CA ALA A 598 -7.16 23.36 9.93
C ALA A 598 -5.98 23.55 8.96
N LEU A 599 -6.24 23.43 7.66
CA LEU A 599 -5.17 23.60 6.69
C LEU A 599 -4.78 25.08 6.54
N ALA A 600 -5.74 26.01 6.67
CA ALA A 600 -5.50 27.42 6.38
C ALA A 600 -6.19 28.43 7.31
N SER A 601 -7.14 27.99 8.15
CA SER A 601 -7.93 28.85 9.02
C SER A 601 -7.07 29.63 10.04
N ILE A 602 -7.32 30.93 10.19
CA ILE A 602 -6.74 31.73 11.29
C ILE A 602 -7.40 31.45 12.63
N HIS A 603 -8.57 30.80 12.63
CA HIS A 603 -9.38 30.58 13.82
C HIS A 603 -8.88 29.39 14.67
N SER A 604 -7.64 28.94 14.43
CA SER A 604 -6.95 27.97 15.27
C SER A 604 -5.80 28.63 16.02
N ASN A 605 -5.70 28.32 17.31
CA ASN A 605 -4.48 28.59 18.10
C ASN A 605 -3.38 27.56 17.80
N GLU A 606 -3.68 26.50 17.05
CA GLU A 606 -2.74 25.48 16.63
C GLU A 606 -2.04 25.86 15.31
N GLU A 607 -0.97 25.14 15.00
CA GLU A 607 -0.28 25.24 13.72
C GLU A 607 -1.10 24.55 12.63
N ASN A 608 -1.25 25.23 11.49
CA ASN A 608 -1.90 24.70 10.30
C ASN A 608 -1.31 23.35 9.90
N GLY A 609 -2.15 22.44 9.40
CA GLY A 609 -1.73 21.06 9.23
C GLY A 609 -2.64 20.21 8.36
N TYR A 610 -2.25 18.95 8.24
CA TYR A 610 -3.05 17.87 7.65
C TYR A 610 -2.64 16.54 8.27
N ASN A 611 -3.39 15.48 8.02
CA ASN A 611 -3.01 14.13 8.42
C ASN A 611 -2.52 13.33 7.21
N GLU A 612 -1.43 12.58 7.37
CA GLU A 612 -1.05 11.51 6.45
C GLU A 612 -1.60 10.18 6.99
N VAL A 613 -2.37 9.49 6.16
CA VAL A 613 -2.87 8.14 6.41
C VAL A 613 -2.19 7.19 5.43
N TYR A 614 -1.64 6.11 5.95
CA TYR A 614 -0.96 5.09 5.19
C TYR A 614 -1.73 3.79 5.29
N VAL A 615 -2.06 3.18 4.16
CA VAL A 615 -2.77 1.91 4.09
C VAL A 615 -1.87 0.88 3.40
N ALA A 616 -1.40 -0.11 4.15
CA ALA A 616 -0.57 -1.19 3.63
C ALA A 616 -1.36 -2.50 3.61
N ARG A 617 -1.54 -3.07 2.42
CA ARG A 617 -2.14 -4.38 2.20
C ARG A 617 -1.07 -5.48 2.19
N GLU A 618 -1.42 -6.66 2.71
CA GLU A 618 -0.64 -7.90 2.58
C GLU A 618 -1.62 -9.07 2.47
N GLY A 619 -1.80 -9.61 1.26
CA GLY A 619 -2.91 -10.50 0.94
C GLY A 619 -4.25 -9.84 1.30
N ASP A 620 -5.05 -10.53 2.12
CA ASP A 620 -6.34 -10.02 2.62
C ASP A 620 -6.21 -9.16 3.90
N GLY A 621 -4.99 -9.06 4.44
CA GLY A 621 -4.68 -8.31 5.66
C GLY A 621 -4.35 -6.85 5.37
N HIS A 622 -4.69 -5.97 6.31
CA HIS A 622 -4.36 -4.55 6.25
C HIS A 622 -3.66 -4.10 7.51
N SER A 623 -2.77 -3.13 7.36
CA SER A 623 -2.18 -2.36 8.46
C SER A 623 -2.22 -0.88 8.11
N LEU A 624 -2.47 -0.03 9.10
CA LEU A 624 -2.57 1.41 8.91
C LEU A 624 -1.52 2.11 9.74
N ALA A 625 -1.09 3.28 9.27
CA ALA A 625 -0.42 4.26 10.09
C ALA A 625 -1.04 5.64 9.85
N VAL A 626 -1.08 6.48 10.89
CA VAL A 626 -1.55 7.85 10.80
C VAL A 626 -0.54 8.77 11.48
N ARG A 627 -0.26 9.93 10.89
CA ARG A 627 0.50 11.00 11.55
C ARG A 627 -0.01 12.36 11.14
N THR A 628 0.10 13.34 12.02
CA THR A 628 -0.18 14.73 11.68
C THR A 628 1.06 15.41 11.14
N VAL A 629 0.90 16.26 10.14
CA VAL A 629 1.96 17.10 9.57
C VAL A 629 1.56 18.55 9.75
N ARG A 630 2.49 19.37 10.23
CA ARG A 630 2.23 20.74 10.66
C ARG A 630 3.19 21.72 10.02
N TRP A 631 2.68 22.88 9.68
CA TRP A 631 3.48 23.99 9.18
C TRP A 631 4.17 24.69 10.36
N ARG A 632 5.48 24.46 10.52
CA ARG A 632 6.31 24.97 11.61
C ARG A 632 7.54 25.67 11.06
N ASN A 633 7.71 26.95 11.37
CA ASN A 633 8.90 27.74 11.01
C ASN A 633 9.20 27.69 9.50
N GLY A 634 8.18 27.84 8.66
CA GLY A 634 8.34 27.84 7.20
C GLY A 634 8.53 26.46 6.57
N GLN A 635 8.25 25.36 7.30
CA GLN A 635 8.41 24.00 6.81
C GLN A 635 7.29 23.08 7.29
N TRP A 636 6.90 22.10 6.48
CA TRP A 636 6.02 21.01 6.88
C TRP A 636 6.80 19.97 7.68
N LYS A 637 6.43 19.79 8.95
CA LYS A 637 7.07 18.85 9.87
C LYS A 637 6.07 17.79 10.30
N SER A 638 6.45 16.53 10.14
CA SER A 638 5.64 15.39 10.57
C SER A 638 5.82 15.13 12.07
N ASP A 639 4.72 14.90 12.77
CA ASP A 639 4.71 14.33 14.11
C ASP A 639 5.00 12.81 14.04
N LEU A 640 5.12 12.15 15.20
CA LEU A 640 5.31 10.71 15.26
C LEU A 640 4.08 9.99 14.68
N ALA A 641 4.32 9.01 13.83
CA ALA A 641 3.26 8.17 13.31
C ALA A 641 2.79 7.16 14.35
N ILE A 642 1.51 6.80 14.27
CA ILE A 642 0.87 5.78 15.10
C ILE A 642 0.36 4.68 14.17
N ALA A 643 0.83 3.47 14.40
CA ALA A 643 0.51 2.30 13.60
C ALA A 643 -0.52 1.40 14.30
N PHE A 644 -1.40 0.76 13.54
CA PHE A 644 -2.39 -0.17 14.07
C PHE A 644 -2.91 -1.12 13.00
N ARG A 645 -3.63 -2.15 13.44
CA ARG A 645 -4.37 -3.06 12.55
C ARG A 645 -5.86 -2.77 12.71
N PRO A 646 -6.67 -2.89 11.63
CA PRO A 646 -8.12 -2.71 11.74
C PRO A 646 -8.73 -3.50 12.89
N GLY A 647 -9.43 -2.81 13.80
CA GLY A 647 -10.13 -3.42 14.92
C GLY A 647 -9.27 -3.83 16.12
N ALA A 648 -7.94 -3.79 16.02
CA ALA A 648 -7.06 -4.16 17.13
C ALA A 648 -7.17 -3.16 18.28
N ALA A 649 -7.17 -3.67 19.52
CA ALA A 649 -7.25 -2.84 20.72
C ALA A 649 -6.07 -1.86 20.80
N ASP A 650 -4.87 -2.39 20.66
CA ASP A 650 -3.64 -1.65 20.90
C ASP A 650 -3.03 -1.09 19.62
N GLU A 651 -2.26 -0.02 19.79
CA GLU A 651 -1.33 0.45 18.78
C GLU A 651 -0.23 -0.62 18.56
N CYS A 652 0.25 -0.69 17.34
CA CYS A 652 1.30 -1.62 16.93
C CYS A 652 2.62 -0.84 16.94
N ALA A 653 3.67 -1.41 17.53
CA ALA A 653 5.00 -0.82 17.32
C ALA A 653 5.33 -0.87 15.82
N PHE A 654 6.04 0.13 15.29
CA PHE A 654 6.40 0.14 13.88
C PHE A 654 7.18 -1.11 13.49
N ASP A 655 8.10 -1.58 14.33
CA ASP A 655 8.87 -2.80 14.07
C ASP A 655 7.97 -4.05 13.92
N GLU A 656 6.81 -4.08 14.58
CA GLU A 656 5.82 -5.16 14.46
C GLU A 656 5.00 -5.10 13.16
N LEU A 657 4.94 -3.94 12.48
CA LEU A 657 4.41 -3.84 11.12
C LEU A 657 5.35 -4.53 10.12
N GLY A 658 6.65 -4.45 10.38
CA GLY A 658 7.67 -5.16 9.61
C GLY A 658 7.76 -6.64 9.98
N ALA A 659 7.46 -7.02 11.22
CA ALA A 659 7.65 -8.38 11.70
C ALA A 659 6.85 -9.42 10.90
N ASP A 660 7.44 -10.59 10.76
CA ASP A 660 6.76 -11.73 10.15
C ASP A 660 5.69 -12.26 11.09
N ARG A 661 4.45 -12.28 10.60
CA ARG A 661 3.37 -12.86 11.36
C ARG A 661 3.47 -14.36 11.19
N SER A 662 3.56 -15.07 12.32
CA SER A 662 3.07 -16.45 12.30
C SER A 662 1.61 -16.36 11.86
N PRO A 663 1.17 -17.07 10.81
CA PRO A 663 -0.25 -17.14 10.50
C PRO A 663 -0.94 -17.56 11.80
N GLN A 664 -1.74 -16.67 12.38
CA GLN A 664 -2.46 -16.99 13.61
C GLN A 664 -3.30 -18.24 13.29
N SER A 665 -2.99 -19.31 14.02
CA SER A 665 -3.62 -20.62 13.93
C SER A 665 -5.13 -20.55 14.10
#